data_AF-A0A401S0Z4-F1
#
_entry.id   AF-A0A401S0Z4-F1
#
_cell.length_a   1.000
_cell.length_b   1.000
_cell.length_c   1.000
_cell.angle_alpha   90.00
_cell.angle_beta   90.00
_cell.angle_gamma   90.00
#
_symmetry.space_group_name_H-M   'P 1'
#
loop_
_entity.id
_entity.type
_entity.pdbx_description
1 polymer ?
#
loop_
_entity_poly.entity_id
_entity_poly.type
_entity_poly.pdbx_seq_one_letter_code
_entity_poly.pdbx_strand_id
1 'polypeptide(L)'
;MTLLLGNQNCLEGLRKDVTDVQGIIIEVFSRVGAVRYPSWKFPDKTSCDLDLVTLLNRFDYVEDDPEYTQHSHIVLFELVIDRLVLLLQSFTHYVDLLTKEQCIPSSKSVGPSMSVGLVVKKYWNSMLKLGNLHQQKSLMAMNLSKLQSDLMNSKAEIERLKNCTSETYNSPSLPQNSKFTGMTLSQVSLTPVNAGLSEAQRSSPSVATDTRNIGSQTVESALVPCDACARTQATLKMVSNSIIAICQSQNIPSALSRFQEVVKETLGDGMMTATDVAYWASEQSKDLARINKYLTELLNSINPLKTELQTAAEQHSQMKKTIDNFNKELEKEKEQQNLKIQEFDKQMKEINRDNSERVRKLEDDKEMLRKGSTTLEEKLSVLKEEVKGQHVLIRDLEQSKKMLLEEMRLKMTDKTVVLTLEEQVKTLTSQLDSTTQQLKIISSELDKEKVKINSMLRHEESLKAKIKVLLQRVDHLDEELNTRLAETEARTCSLEEQLKTVNMEKNNLQQQLQKQQQLRKELQREKHGLENSMTEIKQNLSQLESQVQEYKEQRRLLVAFPDLNMPSETPCESTGDVVQDMEKHLQANSLRISILEEENSRLRSTLTKLQETTQQGALKIIPQTKLWSSSGLSEDGSKSDGSVGRNGHDTAGMVKTTRSLSTNMRPKSNQRPWSEPKGTTPCTEQIKEPVTNSFHSRETSAIGVYARLKRTGALPGMKAISDSTRKNYRKLH
;
A
#
# COMPACT_ATOMS: atom_id res chain seq x y z
N MET A 1 21.33 -2.71 31.98
CA MET A 1 22.56 -2.89 31.16
C MET A 1 23.06 -4.34 31.12
N THR A 2 22.48 -5.28 31.88
CA THR A 2 22.94 -6.69 31.98
C THR A 2 22.38 -7.65 30.92
N LEU A 3 21.55 -7.20 29.97
CA LEU A 3 20.88 -8.09 28.99
C LEU A 3 21.73 -8.49 27.76
N LEU A 4 22.93 -7.93 27.57
CA LEU A 4 23.77 -8.19 26.39
C LEU A 4 25.06 -8.96 26.68
N LEU A 5 25.40 -9.17 27.96
CA LEU A 5 26.62 -9.86 28.34
C LEU A 5 26.51 -11.36 28.03
N GLY A 6 27.44 -11.90 27.26
CA GLY A 6 27.42 -13.29 26.80
C GLY A 6 26.49 -13.59 25.60
N ASN A 7 25.89 -12.57 24.97
CA ASN A 7 25.08 -12.80 23.76
C ASN A 7 25.96 -13.22 22.56
N GLN A 8 25.58 -14.31 21.86
CA GLN A 8 26.32 -14.85 20.71
C GLN A 8 26.61 -13.80 19.62
N ASN A 9 25.62 -12.99 19.23
CA ASN A 9 25.81 -11.97 18.19
C ASN A 9 26.82 -10.92 18.61
N CYS A 10 26.90 -10.61 19.91
CA CYS A 10 27.89 -9.68 20.44
C CYS A 10 29.30 -10.29 20.43
N LEU A 11 29.46 -11.57 20.81
CA LEU A 11 30.76 -12.24 20.73
C LEU A 11 31.24 -12.33 19.28
N GLU A 12 30.37 -12.73 18.34
CA GLU A 12 30.70 -12.76 16.91
C GLU A 12 31.11 -11.38 16.39
N GLY A 13 30.40 -10.32 16.81
CA GLY A 13 30.74 -8.93 16.55
C GLY A 13 32.14 -8.56 17.06
N LEU A 14 32.43 -8.85 18.33
CA LEU A 14 33.74 -8.55 18.93
C LEU A 14 34.89 -9.31 18.26
N ARG A 15 34.69 -10.58 17.89
CA ARG A 15 35.70 -11.35 17.12
C ARG A 15 36.00 -10.69 15.78
N LYS A 16 34.97 -10.22 15.10
CA LYS A 16 35.10 -9.47 13.85
C LYS A 16 35.84 -8.15 14.08
N ASP A 17 35.46 -7.39 15.10
CA ASP A 17 36.11 -6.12 15.44
C ASP A 17 37.61 -6.30 15.74
N VAL A 18 37.98 -7.33 16.51
CA VAL A 18 39.40 -7.67 16.75
C VAL A 18 40.13 -7.94 15.43
N THR A 19 39.51 -8.68 14.52
CA THR A 19 40.10 -9.05 13.22
C THR A 19 40.24 -7.82 12.31
N ASP A 20 39.20 -6.98 12.24
CA ASP A 20 39.17 -5.78 11.42
C ASP A 20 40.23 -4.76 11.90
N VAL A 21 40.30 -4.51 13.21
CA VAL A 21 41.31 -3.61 13.79
C VAL A 21 42.72 -4.17 13.56
N GLN A 22 42.93 -5.49 13.71
CA GLN A 22 44.21 -6.10 13.41
C GLN A 22 44.60 -5.94 11.93
N GLY A 23 43.64 -6.03 10.99
CA GLY A 23 43.88 -5.76 9.58
C GLY A 23 44.43 -4.36 9.33
N ILE A 24 43.86 -3.35 10.00
CA ILE A 24 44.33 -1.96 9.92
C ILE A 24 45.73 -1.82 10.54
N ILE A 25 45.99 -2.47 11.68
CA ILE A 25 47.32 -2.45 12.32
C ILE A 25 48.38 -3.02 11.38
N ILE A 26 48.08 -4.12 10.67
CA ILE A 26 48.99 -4.72 9.68
C ILE A 26 49.26 -3.73 8.54
N GLU A 27 48.23 -3.02 8.05
CA GLU A 27 48.42 -2.00 7.02
C GLU A 27 49.36 -0.87 7.50
N VAL A 28 49.19 -0.39 8.74
CA VAL A 28 50.08 0.62 9.32
C VAL A 28 51.50 0.07 9.47
N PHE A 29 51.66 -1.15 10.00
CA PHE A 29 52.95 -1.82 10.16
C PHE A 29 53.69 -2.03 8.84
N SER A 30 52.99 -2.21 7.72
CA SER A 30 53.62 -2.29 6.40
C SER A 30 54.41 -1.03 6.03
N ARG A 31 54.07 0.12 6.64
CA ARG A 31 54.72 1.43 6.39
C ARG A 31 55.74 1.81 7.45
N VAL A 32 55.55 1.39 8.72
CA VAL A 32 56.41 1.79 9.86
C VAL A 32 57.25 0.68 10.46
N GLY A 33 57.06 -0.56 10.00
CA GLY A 33 57.57 -1.75 10.69
C GLY A 33 56.74 -2.11 11.93
N ALA A 34 57.06 -3.24 12.54
CA ALA A 34 56.34 -3.72 13.72
C ALA A 34 56.63 -2.83 14.94
N VAL A 35 55.58 -2.24 15.52
CA VAL A 35 55.71 -1.35 16.67
C VAL A 35 55.56 -2.16 17.97
N ARG A 36 56.61 -2.17 18.78
CA ARG A 36 56.72 -3.02 19.99
C ARG A 36 56.34 -2.25 21.25
N TYR A 37 55.08 -2.38 21.66
CA TYR A 37 54.57 -1.95 22.97
C TYR A 37 54.08 -3.16 23.77
N PRO A 38 54.14 -3.14 25.11
CA PRO A 38 53.44 -4.14 25.93
C PRO A 38 51.94 -4.16 25.60
N SER A 39 51.33 -5.35 25.58
CA SER A 39 49.88 -5.46 25.43
C SER A 39 49.19 -4.82 26.63
N TRP A 40 48.14 -4.06 26.36
CA TRP A 40 47.27 -3.51 27.39
C TRP A 40 46.52 -4.63 28.13
N LYS A 41 46.08 -5.67 27.42
CA LYS A 41 45.38 -6.83 28.02
C LYS A 41 46.32 -7.85 28.67
N PHE A 42 47.46 -8.11 28.04
CA PHE A 42 48.48 -9.07 28.52
C PHE A 42 49.82 -8.34 28.73
N PRO A 43 50.00 -7.58 29.83
CA PRO A 43 51.17 -6.72 30.02
C PRO A 43 52.52 -7.44 30.01
N ASP A 44 52.52 -8.75 30.24
CA ASP A 44 53.65 -9.67 30.16
C ASP A 44 54.08 -9.99 28.71
N LYS A 45 53.26 -9.63 27.72
CA LYS A 45 53.48 -9.91 26.30
C LYS A 45 53.62 -8.63 25.49
N THR A 46 54.34 -8.71 24.38
CA THR A 46 54.35 -7.64 23.38
C THR A 46 53.04 -7.68 22.59
N SER A 47 52.40 -6.52 22.45
CA SER A 47 51.12 -6.34 21.76
C SER A 47 51.16 -6.76 20.28
N CYS A 48 52.25 -6.49 19.57
CA CYS A 48 52.40 -6.92 18.17
C CYS A 48 52.62 -8.44 18.00
N ASP A 49 53.05 -9.14 19.06
CA ASP A 49 53.42 -10.55 19.02
C ASP A 49 52.30 -11.46 19.58
N LEU A 50 51.11 -10.91 19.84
CA LEU A 50 49.97 -11.72 20.30
C LEU A 50 49.49 -12.65 19.18
N ASP A 51 49.41 -13.94 19.49
CA ASP A 51 48.77 -14.93 18.63
C ASP A 51 47.24 -14.80 18.69
N LEU A 52 46.71 -13.92 17.83
CA LEU A 52 45.28 -13.65 17.75
C LEU A 52 44.48 -14.85 17.22
N VAL A 53 45.09 -15.73 16.42
CA VAL A 53 44.40 -16.93 15.93
C VAL A 53 44.11 -17.85 17.10
N THR A 54 45.11 -18.11 17.95
CA THR A 54 44.92 -18.92 19.16
C THR A 54 43.97 -18.24 20.14
N LEU A 55 44.06 -16.93 20.35
CA LEU A 55 43.16 -16.20 21.25
C LEU A 55 41.70 -16.23 20.78
N LEU A 56 41.44 -15.96 19.50
CA LEU A 56 40.09 -16.02 18.95
C LEU A 56 39.54 -17.46 18.97
N ASN A 57 40.37 -18.48 18.72
CA ASN A 57 39.91 -19.86 18.88
C ASN A 57 39.63 -20.24 20.33
N ARG A 58 40.34 -19.63 21.29
CA ARG A 58 40.20 -19.91 22.73
C ARG A 58 39.03 -19.18 23.38
N PHE A 59 38.54 -18.07 22.83
CA PHE A 59 37.44 -17.31 23.42
C PHE A 59 36.30 -17.25 22.41
N ASP A 60 35.30 -18.11 22.61
CA ASP A 60 34.14 -18.24 21.72
C ASP A 60 32.82 -18.37 22.50
N TYR A 61 31.71 -18.35 21.77
CA TYR A 61 30.39 -18.64 22.31
C TYR A 61 30.24 -20.15 22.58
N VAL A 62 29.76 -20.50 23.78
CA VAL A 62 29.44 -21.87 24.17
C VAL A 62 28.03 -21.89 24.78
N GLU A 63 27.11 -22.58 24.11
CA GLU A 63 25.67 -22.56 24.44
C GLU A 63 25.38 -23.07 25.86
N ASP A 64 26.12 -24.09 26.31
CA ASP A 64 25.92 -24.76 27.60
C ASP A 64 26.78 -24.20 28.75
N ASP A 65 27.54 -23.12 28.52
CA ASP A 65 28.40 -22.51 29.54
C ASP A 65 28.28 -20.98 29.52
N PRO A 66 27.29 -20.42 30.25
CA PRO A 66 27.06 -18.98 30.30
C PRO A 66 28.19 -18.24 31.01
N GLU A 67 28.87 -18.85 31.99
CA GLU A 67 29.98 -18.22 32.72
C GLU A 67 31.20 -18.07 31.82
N TYR A 68 31.58 -19.13 31.12
CA TYR A 68 32.64 -19.09 30.12
C TYR A 68 32.29 -18.12 28.98
N THR A 69 31.05 -18.13 28.49
CA THR A 69 30.63 -17.24 27.41
C THR A 69 30.67 -15.76 27.84
N GLN A 70 30.26 -15.44 29.06
CA GLN A 70 30.41 -14.09 29.62
C GLN A 70 31.88 -13.71 29.79
N HIS A 71 32.73 -14.64 30.25
CA HIS A 71 34.17 -14.44 30.33
C HIS A 71 34.80 -14.16 28.96
N SER A 72 34.48 -14.98 27.96
CA SER A 72 34.90 -14.81 26.56
C SER A 72 34.46 -13.46 26.00
N HIS A 73 33.23 -13.02 26.30
CA HIS A 73 32.75 -11.69 25.92
C HIS A 73 33.65 -10.59 26.48
N ILE A 74 33.93 -10.61 27.78
CA ILE A 74 34.77 -9.60 28.45
C ILE A 74 36.18 -9.61 27.86
N VAL A 75 36.78 -10.79 27.70
CA VAL A 75 38.14 -10.93 27.16
C VAL A 75 38.22 -10.43 25.72
N LEU A 76 37.24 -10.75 24.87
CA LEU A 76 37.21 -10.26 23.49
C LEU A 76 37.05 -8.73 23.45
N PHE A 77 36.20 -8.15 24.32
CA PHE A 77 36.05 -6.70 24.42
C PHE A 77 37.35 -6.01 24.87
N GLU A 78 38.00 -6.56 25.89
CA GLU A 78 39.31 -6.06 26.34
C GLU A 78 40.39 -6.23 25.27
N LEU A 79 40.31 -7.28 24.44
CA LEU A 79 41.20 -7.49 23.30
C LEU A 79 40.97 -6.44 22.20
N VAL A 80 39.72 -6.03 21.94
CA VAL A 80 39.43 -4.89 21.04
C VAL A 80 40.09 -3.61 21.55
N ILE A 81 39.96 -3.31 22.85
CA ILE A 81 40.62 -2.14 23.46
C ILE A 81 42.14 -2.22 23.28
N ASP A 82 42.73 -3.38 23.56
CA ASP A 82 44.16 -3.63 23.40
C ASP A 82 44.63 -3.40 21.94
N ARG A 83 43.88 -3.87 20.95
CA ARG A 83 44.16 -3.61 19.52
C ARG A 83 44.04 -2.13 19.18
N LEU A 84 43.01 -1.44 19.65
CA LEU A 84 42.83 0.00 19.42
C LEU A 84 43.98 0.82 20.04
N VAL A 85 44.45 0.44 21.24
CA VAL A 85 45.61 1.07 21.88
C VAL A 85 46.86 0.88 21.03
N LEU A 86 47.11 -0.35 20.54
CA LEU A 86 48.23 -0.60 19.63
C LEU A 86 48.12 0.22 18.34
N LEU A 87 46.92 0.33 17.78
CA LEU A 87 46.67 1.13 16.57
C LEU A 87 47.05 2.61 16.78
N LEU A 88 46.60 3.22 17.88
CA LEU A 88 46.95 4.60 18.23
C LEU A 88 48.46 4.78 18.45
N GLN A 89 49.10 3.84 19.13
CA GLN A 89 50.55 3.83 19.32
C GLN A 89 51.30 3.71 17.99
N SER A 90 50.78 2.91 17.06
CA SER A 90 51.35 2.68 15.73
C SER A 90 51.25 3.93 14.86
N PHE A 91 50.08 4.59 14.86
CA PHE A 91 49.93 5.88 14.18
C PHE A 91 50.78 6.98 14.81
N THR A 92 50.87 7.02 16.14
CA THR A 92 51.78 7.96 16.83
C THR A 92 53.21 7.77 16.34
N HIS A 93 53.66 6.52 16.23
CA HIS A 93 54.99 6.20 15.70
C HIS A 93 55.15 6.59 14.23
N TYR A 94 54.13 6.35 13.39
CA TYR A 94 54.12 6.79 11.99
C TYR A 94 54.30 8.30 11.86
N VAL A 95 53.55 9.07 12.64
CA VAL A 95 53.64 10.53 12.63
C VAL A 95 55.00 11.00 13.16
N ASP A 96 55.51 10.38 14.23
CA ASP A 96 56.85 10.69 14.75
C ASP A 96 57.95 10.40 13.70
N LEU A 97 57.77 9.40 12.83
CA LEU A 97 58.67 9.10 11.70
C LEU A 97 58.56 10.17 10.60
N LEU A 98 57.34 10.60 10.25
CA LEU A 98 57.10 11.63 9.23
C LEU A 98 57.58 13.02 9.64
N THR A 99 57.63 13.31 10.94
CA THR A 99 57.94 14.64 11.48
C THR A 99 59.41 14.83 11.86
N LYS A 100 60.22 13.76 11.89
CA LYS A 100 61.67 13.85 12.14
C LYS A 100 62.45 13.95 10.82
N GLU A 101 63.03 15.11 10.56
CA GLU A 101 64.21 15.20 9.69
C GLU A 101 65.42 14.65 10.47
N GLN A 102 66.09 13.66 9.89
CA GLN A 102 67.24 12.90 10.41
C GLN A 102 66.96 11.74 11.39
N CYS A 103 67.44 10.59 10.93
CA CYS A 103 67.36 9.26 11.51
C CYS A 103 68.28 9.15 12.74
N ILE A 104 67.71 9.00 13.92
CA ILE A 104 68.35 8.27 15.04
C ILE A 104 67.26 7.34 15.61
N PRO A 105 67.44 6.02 15.57
CA PRO A 105 66.51 5.10 16.20
C PRO A 105 66.60 5.33 17.71
N SER A 106 65.53 5.90 18.29
CA SER A 106 65.40 6.00 19.74
C SER A 106 65.16 4.59 20.29
N SER A 107 66.23 3.86 20.60
CA SER A 107 66.19 2.69 21.48
C SER A 107 65.91 3.15 22.91
N LYS A 108 64.68 3.61 23.17
CA LYS A 108 64.20 3.79 24.54
C LYS A 108 63.32 2.60 24.83
N SER A 109 63.75 1.79 25.81
CA SER A 109 62.92 0.75 26.39
C SER A 109 61.60 1.38 26.82
N VAL A 110 60.52 0.87 26.24
CA VAL A 110 59.16 1.27 26.58
C VAL A 110 58.92 0.84 28.02
N GLY A 111 58.75 1.82 28.92
CA GLY A 111 58.39 1.57 30.32
C GLY A 111 57.06 0.82 30.46
N PRO A 112 56.71 0.36 31.68
CA PRO A 112 55.50 -0.44 31.89
C PRO A 112 54.26 0.31 31.40
N SER A 113 53.41 -0.43 30.68
CA SER A 113 52.09 -0.06 30.13
C SER A 113 51.69 1.41 30.30
N MET A 114 51.87 2.21 29.24
CA MET A 114 51.28 3.56 29.22
C MET A 114 49.76 3.44 29.40
N SER A 115 49.19 4.21 30.33
CA SER A 115 47.74 4.26 30.48
C SER A 115 47.07 4.67 29.16
N VAL A 116 45.86 4.15 28.89
CA VAL A 116 45.11 4.45 27.66
C VAL A 116 44.99 5.97 27.45
N GLY A 117 44.74 6.72 28.53
CA GLY A 117 44.68 8.19 28.47
C GLY A 117 45.97 8.85 28.00
N LEU A 118 47.14 8.34 28.43
CA LEU A 118 48.44 8.85 27.96
C LEU A 118 48.71 8.50 26.50
N VAL A 119 48.33 7.29 26.07
CA VAL A 119 48.44 6.87 24.66
C VAL A 119 47.59 7.79 23.77
N VAL A 120 46.33 8.01 24.14
CA VAL A 120 45.40 8.88 23.41
C VAL A 120 45.93 10.32 23.38
N LYS A 121 46.38 10.85 24.52
CA LYS A 121 46.98 12.20 24.59
C LYS A 121 48.20 12.34 23.69
N LYS A 122 49.10 11.34 23.68
CA LYS A 122 50.29 11.34 22.83
C LYS A 122 49.92 11.30 21.34
N TYR A 123 48.98 10.43 20.98
CA TYR A 123 48.44 10.36 19.61
C TYR A 123 47.89 11.70 19.13
N TRP A 124 46.98 12.33 19.89
CA TRP A 124 46.40 13.61 19.51
C TRP A 124 47.43 14.71 19.42
N ASN A 125 48.39 14.77 20.34
CA ASN A 125 49.49 15.72 20.28
C ASN A 125 50.34 15.52 19.01
N SER A 126 50.65 14.28 18.62
CA SER A 126 51.38 14.01 17.38
C SER A 126 50.54 14.37 16.14
N MET A 127 49.25 14.07 16.10
CA MET A 127 48.36 14.48 15.01
C MET A 127 48.25 16.00 14.87
N LEU A 128 48.18 16.74 15.97
CA LEU A 128 48.19 18.21 15.96
C LEU A 128 49.51 18.76 15.41
N LYS A 129 50.65 18.17 15.78
CA LYS A 129 51.95 18.54 15.21
C LYS A 129 51.99 18.32 13.70
N LEU A 130 51.49 17.17 13.23
CA LEU A 130 51.41 16.87 11.79
C LEU A 130 50.48 17.86 11.06
N GLY A 131 49.33 18.17 11.66
CA GLY A 131 48.39 19.16 11.13
C GLY A 131 49.02 20.54 10.99
N ASN A 132 49.75 20.99 12.01
CA ASN A 132 50.50 22.26 11.98
C ASN A 132 51.57 22.27 10.89
N LEU A 133 52.33 21.18 10.73
CA LEU A 133 53.34 21.06 9.66
C LEU A 133 52.71 21.07 8.27
N HIS A 134 51.57 20.40 8.09
CA HIS A 134 50.83 20.42 6.83
C HIS A 134 50.30 21.83 6.52
N GLN A 135 49.75 22.53 7.51
CA GLN A 135 49.30 23.91 7.37
C GLN A 135 50.47 24.85 7.04
N GLN A 136 51.61 24.72 7.72
CA GLN A 136 52.82 25.49 7.45
C GLN A 136 53.33 25.25 6.02
N LYS A 137 53.38 23.99 5.56
CA LYS A 137 53.78 23.64 4.20
C LYS A 137 52.81 24.18 3.14
N SER A 138 51.50 24.14 3.41
CA SER A 138 50.48 24.73 2.54
C SER A 138 50.61 26.26 2.43
N LEU A 139 50.85 26.93 3.56
CA LEU A 139 51.05 28.38 3.62
C LEU A 139 52.35 28.79 2.92
N MET A 140 53.42 28.02 3.10
CA MET A 140 54.67 28.20 2.34
C MET A 140 54.46 27.99 0.84
N ALA A 141 53.68 26.98 0.40
CA ALA A 141 53.38 26.76 -1.01
C ALA A 141 52.53 27.89 -1.62
N MET A 142 51.55 28.43 -0.88
CA MET A 142 50.78 29.61 -1.31
C MET A 142 51.65 30.86 -1.38
N ASN A 143 52.53 31.07 -0.39
CA ASN A 143 53.47 32.19 -0.40
C ASN A 143 54.48 32.07 -1.54
N LEU A 144 54.94 30.88 -1.89
CA LEU A 144 55.86 30.65 -3.00
C LEU A 144 55.17 30.88 -4.36
N SER A 145 53.90 30.49 -4.50
CA SER A 145 53.05 30.82 -5.64
C SER A 145 52.82 32.34 -5.77
N LYS A 146 52.59 33.03 -4.64
CA LYS A 146 52.42 34.49 -4.59
C LYS A 146 53.72 35.24 -4.89
N LEU A 147 54.86 34.77 -4.38
CA LEU A 147 56.17 35.32 -4.71
C LEU A 147 56.48 35.15 -6.21
N GLN A 148 56.06 34.02 -6.81
CA GLN A 148 56.20 33.77 -8.23
C GLN A 148 55.28 34.67 -9.08
N SER A 149 54.06 34.98 -8.62
CA SER A 149 53.20 35.98 -9.29
C SER A 149 53.73 37.41 -9.15
N ASP A 150 54.29 37.76 -7.99
CA ASP A 150 54.84 39.09 -7.73
C ASP A 150 56.16 39.30 -8.51
N LEU A 151 56.95 38.24 -8.72
CA LEU A 151 58.11 38.26 -9.61
C LEU A 151 57.71 38.46 -11.09
N MET A 152 56.58 37.88 -11.54
CA MET A 152 56.06 38.08 -12.89
C MET A 152 55.47 39.48 -13.08
N ASN A 153 54.80 40.02 -12.07
CA ASN A 153 54.25 41.39 -12.08
C ASN A 153 55.36 42.45 -12.04
N SER A 154 56.38 42.27 -11.21
CA SER A 154 57.55 43.15 -11.17
C SER A 154 58.36 43.09 -12.47
N LYS A 155 58.44 41.93 -13.14
CA LYS A 155 59.03 41.81 -14.48
C LYS A 155 58.24 42.62 -15.53
N ALA A 156 56.91 42.57 -15.50
CA ALA A 156 56.05 43.38 -16.39
C ALA A 156 56.14 44.89 -16.08
N GLU A 157 56.36 45.25 -14.81
CA GLU A 157 56.53 46.63 -14.39
C GLU A 157 57.89 47.22 -14.77
N ILE A 158 58.96 46.42 -14.67
CA ILE A 158 60.31 46.77 -15.17
C ILE A 158 60.28 46.94 -16.70
N GLU A 159 59.51 46.13 -17.43
CA GLU A 159 59.36 46.25 -18.89
C GLU A 159 58.59 47.53 -19.30
N ARG A 160 57.64 48.00 -18.47
CA ARG A 160 56.97 49.31 -18.66
C ARG A 160 57.86 50.50 -18.31
N LEU A 161 58.68 50.39 -17.25
CA LEU A 161 59.59 51.45 -16.82
C LEU A 161 60.79 51.61 -17.78
N LYS A 162 61.14 50.58 -18.55
CA LYS A 162 62.20 50.63 -19.58
C LYS A 162 61.84 51.44 -20.83
N ASN A 163 60.55 51.77 -21.03
CA ASN A 163 60.07 52.52 -22.20
C ASN A 163 59.97 54.04 -21.97
N CYS A 164 60.26 54.53 -20.76
CA CYS A 164 60.21 55.94 -20.42
C CYS A 164 61.38 56.35 -19.51
N THR A 165 62.63 56.30 -20.01
CA THR A 165 63.72 57.24 -19.64
C THR A 165 65.01 56.85 -20.36
N SER A 166 65.44 57.71 -21.27
CA SER A 166 66.82 57.82 -21.74
C SER A 166 67.46 59.00 -21.00
N GLU A 167 68.71 58.82 -20.56
CA GLU A 167 69.69 59.79 -20.02
C GLU A 167 70.21 59.42 -18.62
N THR A 168 71.48 59.74 -18.35
CA THR A 168 72.31 58.95 -17.42
C THR A 168 73.32 59.83 -16.72
N TYR A 169 73.73 59.46 -15.49
CA TYR A 169 75.17 59.31 -15.21
C TYR A 169 75.46 58.40 -14.01
N ASN A 170 76.49 57.57 -14.20
CA ASN A 170 77.56 57.22 -13.25
C ASN A 170 77.24 56.58 -11.89
N SER A 171 77.68 55.32 -11.79
CA SER A 171 78.23 54.63 -10.60
C SER A 171 79.31 55.49 -9.91
N PRO A 172 79.63 55.36 -8.59
CA PRO A 172 80.38 54.17 -8.15
C PRO A 172 80.24 53.69 -6.68
N SER A 173 80.62 52.41 -6.53
CA SER A 173 81.50 51.81 -5.50
C SER A 173 81.02 51.53 -4.06
N LEU A 174 81.06 50.23 -3.76
CA LEU A 174 81.40 49.56 -2.50
C LEU A 174 82.74 50.08 -1.90
N PRO A 175 83.04 49.88 -0.59
CA PRO A 175 83.62 48.59 -0.19
C PRO A 175 83.27 48.08 1.23
N GLN A 176 83.43 46.75 1.33
CA GLN A 176 83.54 45.92 2.53
C GLN A 176 84.93 46.03 3.21
N ASN A 177 85.02 45.35 4.36
CA ASN A 177 86.21 44.87 5.11
C ASN A 177 86.68 45.83 6.23
N SER A 178 87.08 45.36 7.41
CA SER A 178 87.74 44.09 7.75
C SER A 178 87.48 43.65 9.20
N LYS A 179 87.48 42.34 9.40
CA LYS A 179 87.67 41.65 10.68
C LYS A 179 89.14 41.73 11.07
N PHE A 180 89.45 41.82 12.36
CA PHE A 180 90.64 41.16 12.92
C PHE A 180 90.34 40.59 14.30
N THR A 181 90.83 39.36 14.48
CA THR A 181 90.60 38.41 15.56
C THR A 181 91.91 38.25 16.35
N GLY A 182 91.81 37.89 17.64
CA GLY A 182 92.86 37.24 18.44
C GLY A 182 93.59 38.20 19.40
N MET A 183 93.38 38.14 20.72
CA MET A 183 93.98 37.19 21.68
C MET A 183 95.51 37.09 21.49
N THR A 184 96.37 37.32 22.49
CA THR A 184 96.43 36.59 23.76
C THR A 184 97.34 37.30 24.76
N LEU A 185 97.11 37.05 26.05
CA LEU A 185 97.86 37.50 27.22
C LEU A 185 99.36 37.14 27.19
N SER A 186 100.18 38.00 27.80
CA SER A 186 101.41 37.60 28.51
C SER A 186 101.75 38.63 29.58
N GLN A 187 101.53 38.26 30.84
CA GLN A 187 102.13 38.85 32.05
C GLN A 187 102.51 37.66 32.92
N VAL A 188 103.79 37.52 33.27
CA VAL A 188 104.26 37.25 34.65
C VAL A 188 105.73 37.63 34.71
N SER A 189 106.02 38.60 35.59
CA SER A 189 107.34 38.90 36.13
C SER A 189 107.69 37.88 37.21
N LEU A 190 108.90 37.32 37.19
CA LEU A 190 109.58 36.80 38.37
C LEU A 190 111.07 37.11 38.27
N THR A 191 111.56 37.87 39.25
CA THR A 191 112.97 38.03 39.61
C THR A 191 113.43 36.83 40.43
N PRO A 192 114.73 36.50 40.39
CA PRO A 192 115.41 35.89 41.52
C PRO A 192 116.49 36.82 42.10
N VAL A 193 116.61 36.74 43.41
CA VAL A 193 117.59 37.37 44.30
C VAL A 193 118.90 36.55 44.28
N ASN A 194 120.07 37.19 44.26
CA ASN A 194 121.14 36.95 45.26
C ASN A 194 122.44 37.74 45.02
N ALA A 195 123.13 37.91 46.14
CA ALA A 195 124.53 38.30 46.37
C ALA A 195 124.81 39.80 46.60
N GLY A 196 124.92 40.14 47.88
CA GLY A 196 125.42 41.42 48.37
C GLY A 196 125.62 41.37 49.89
N LEU A 197 126.62 40.62 50.34
CA LEU A 197 127.16 40.71 51.70
C LEU A 197 128.07 41.93 51.75
N SER A 198 127.63 43.00 52.43
CA SER A 198 128.50 44.14 52.78
C SER A 198 129.01 43.98 54.20
N GLU A 199 130.33 43.85 54.24
CA GLU A 199 131.22 43.67 55.37
C GLU A 199 131.27 44.96 56.22
N ALA A 200 130.72 44.91 57.44
CA ALA A 200 130.80 46.00 58.40
C ALA A 200 132.16 45.93 59.12
N GLN A 201 133.07 46.75 58.60
CA GLN A 201 134.31 47.25 59.19
C GLN A 201 134.19 47.46 60.71
N ARG A 202 134.85 46.59 61.49
CA ARG A 202 135.21 46.87 62.89
C ARG A 202 136.71 46.71 63.06
N SER A 203 137.35 47.84 63.26
CA SER A 203 138.74 48.01 63.65
C SER A 203 139.09 47.22 64.91
N SER A 204 140.15 46.41 64.82
CA SER A 204 140.91 45.93 65.98
C SER A 204 141.42 47.11 66.82
N PRO A 205 141.49 47.00 68.15
CA PRO A 205 142.27 47.92 68.95
C PRO A 205 143.75 47.67 68.70
N SER A 206 144.47 48.72 68.34
CA SER A 206 145.93 48.80 68.38
C SER A 206 146.43 48.42 69.78
N VAL A 207 147.25 47.38 69.88
CA VAL A 207 148.05 47.09 71.07
C VAL A 207 149.12 48.18 71.16
N ALA A 208 149.05 48.99 72.21
CA ALA A 208 150.08 49.96 72.53
C ALA A 208 151.40 49.25 72.86
N THR A 209 152.40 49.44 71.99
CA THR A 209 153.81 49.22 72.33
C THR A 209 154.37 50.54 72.87
N ASP A 210 154.25 50.75 74.18
CA ASP A 210 154.91 51.80 74.97
C ASP A 210 156.05 51.18 75.81
N THR A 211 156.96 52.00 76.35
CA THR A 211 158.10 51.54 77.14
C THR A 211 158.26 52.27 78.49
N ARG A 212 157.19 52.70 79.18
CA ARG A 212 157.34 53.16 80.58
C ARG A 212 157.56 51.99 81.52
N ASN A 213 158.83 51.59 81.60
CA ASN A 213 159.42 50.83 82.69
C ASN A 213 159.13 51.53 84.02
N ILE A 214 158.08 51.10 84.71
CA ILE A 214 157.85 51.42 86.12
C ILE A 214 158.19 50.16 86.90
N GLY A 215 159.33 50.23 87.60
CA GLY A 215 159.81 49.32 88.64
C GLY A 215 159.41 47.85 88.52
N SER A 216 160.33 47.01 88.06
CA SER A 216 160.27 45.57 88.33
C SER A 216 159.98 45.35 89.82
N GLN A 217 158.86 44.68 90.13
CA GLN A 217 158.51 44.26 91.48
C GLN A 217 159.72 43.59 92.13
N THR A 218 160.19 44.13 93.25
CA THR A 218 161.11 43.45 94.16
C THR A 218 160.36 42.30 94.86
N VAL A 219 161.07 41.28 95.35
CA VAL A 219 160.48 40.02 95.86
C VAL A 219 159.50 40.25 97.02
N GLU A 220 159.75 41.28 97.83
CA GLU A 220 158.85 41.75 98.89
C GLU A 220 157.54 42.32 98.32
N SER A 221 157.62 43.11 97.25
CA SER A 221 156.47 43.78 96.63
C SER A 221 155.56 42.85 95.82
N ALA A 222 156.07 41.69 95.39
CA ALA A 222 155.27 40.63 94.77
C ALA A 222 154.29 39.95 95.75
N LEU A 223 154.52 40.10 97.07
CA LEU A 223 153.60 39.63 98.11
C LEU A 223 152.43 40.61 98.37
N VAL A 224 152.45 41.79 97.75
CA VAL A 224 151.42 42.82 97.91
C VAL A 224 150.47 42.78 96.72
N PRO A 225 149.16 42.50 96.90
CA PRO A 225 148.20 42.61 95.80
C PRO A 225 148.13 44.06 95.31
N CYS A 226 148.33 44.29 94.01
CA CYS A 226 148.27 45.63 93.45
C CYS A 226 146.82 46.07 93.20
N ASP A 227 146.58 47.37 93.31
CA ASP A 227 145.26 48.01 93.14
C ASP A 227 144.61 47.76 91.76
N ALA A 228 145.43 47.59 90.71
CA ALA A 228 144.94 47.20 89.38
C ALA A 228 144.36 45.76 89.36
N CYS A 229 145.00 44.82 90.06
CA CYS A 229 144.49 43.45 90.22
C CYS A 229 143.19 43.45 91.04
N ALA A 230 143.10 44.25 92.11
CA ALA A 230 141.90 44.37 92.92
C ALA A 230 140.69 44.86 92.09
N ARG A 231 140.87 45.94 91.32
CA ARG A 231 139.82 46.44 90.40
C ARG A 231 139.43 45.44 89.33
N THR A 232 140.40 44.73 88.76
CA THR A 232 140.14 43.71 87.72
C THR A 232 139.32 42.57 88.29
N GLN A 233 139.64 42.09 89.48
CA GLN A 233 138.87 41.03 90.15
C GLN A 233 137.48 41.51 90.59
N ALA A 234 137.33 42.75 91.05
CA ALA A 234 136.02 43.34 91.35
C ALA A 234 135.13 43.38 90.10
N THR A 235 135.68 43.80 88.96
CA THR A 235 134.97 43.81 87.67
C THR A 235 134.61 42.40 87.22
N LEU A 236 135.52 41.44 87.39
CA LEU A 236 135.26 40.04 87.09
C LEU A 236 134.09 39.48 87.92
N LYS A 237 134.04 39.77 89.23
CA LYS A 237 132.93 39.40 90.12
C LYS A 237 131.61 40.03 89.64
N MET A 238 131.61 41.32 89.26
CA MET A 238 130.41 41.98 88.72
C MET A 238 129.90 41.33 87.43
N VAL A 239 130.79 41.10 86.44
CA VAL A 239 130.41 40.45 85.17
C VAL A 239 129.88 39.04 85.42
N SER A 240 130.46 38.33 86.38
CA SER A 240 130.06 36.96 86.71
C SER A 240 128.67 36.91 87.36
N ASN A 241 128.35 37.85 88.25
CA ASN A 241 126.99 38.01 88.78
C ASN A 241 125.97 38.21 87.66
N SER A 242 126.29 39.00 86.62
CA SER A 242 125.41 39.19 85.47
C SER A 242 125.24 37.89 84.66
N ILE A 243 126.30 37.11 84.46
CA ILE A 243 126.23 35.82 83.75
C ILE A 243 125.41 34.80 84.55
N ILE A 244 125.58 34.76 85.86
CA ILE A 244 124.78 33.91 86.77
C ILE A 244 123.30 34.31 86.70
N ALA A 245 122.99 35.61 86.74
CA ALA A 245 121.62 36.11 86.64
C ALA A 245 120.97 35.74 85.29
N ILE A 246 121.72 35.82 84.18
CA ILE A 246 121.24 35.36 82.87
C ILE A 246 120.93 33.86 82.91
N CYS A 247 121.85 33.04 83.42
CA CYS A 247 121.64 31.59 83.54
C CYS A 247 120.40 31.28 84.39
N GLN A 248 120.25 31.91 85.55
CA GLN A 248 119.08 31.75 86.43
C GLN A 248 117.78 32.17 85.74
N SER A 249 117.76 33.31 85.03
CA SER A 249 116.57 33.80 84.31
C SER A 249 116.11 32.87 83.19
N GLN A 250 117.03 32.11 82.60
CA GLN A 250 116.77 31.14 81.54
C GLN A 250 116.68 29.69 82.05
N ASN A 251 116.70 29.48 83.38
CA ASN A 251 116.75 28.15 84.03
C ASN A 251 117.92 27.25 83.56
N ILE A 252 119.07 27.85 83.25
CA ILE A 252 120.30 27.15 82.85
C ILE A 252 121.21 27.01 84.09
N PRO A 253 121.82 25.84 84.34
CA PRO A 253 122.78 25.68 85.44
C PRO A 253 124.03 26.55 85.26
N SER A 254 124.42 27.27 86.31
CA SER A 254 125.64 28.09 86.34
C SER A 254 126.77 27.40 87.11
N ALA A 255 127.90 27.23 86.46
CA ALA A 255 129.14 26.73 87.04
C ALA A 255 129.86 27.84 87.85
N LEU A 256 129.77 29.10 87.39
CA LEU A 256 130.23 30.27 88.13
C LEU A 256 129.50 30.44 89.47
N SER A 257 128.18 30.22 89.52
CA SER A 257 127.41 30.35 90.77
C SER A 257 127.95 29.43 91.86
N ARG A 258 128.27 28.17 91.49
CA ARG A 258 128.85 27.19 92.43
C ARG A 258 130.27 27.56 92.83
N PHE A 259 131.09 28.00 91.88
CA PHE A 259 132.47 28.37 92.18
C PHE A 259 132.55 29.65 93.02
N GLN A 260 131.66 30.61 92.78
CA GLN A 260 131.57 31.84 93.55
C GLN A 260 131.18 31.59 95.01
N GLU A 261 130.28 30.64 95.28
CA GLU A 261 129.95 30.21 96.64
C GLU A 261 131.20 29.65 97.34
N VAL A 262 131.93 28.75 96.69
CA VAL A 262 133.18 28.16 97.22
C VAL A 262 134.24 29.22 97.48
N VAL A 263 134.50 30.12 96.53
CA VAL A 263 135.50 31.20 96.69
C VAL A 263 135.10 32.17 97.81
N LYS A 264 133.81 32.47 97.96
CA LYS A 264 133.31 33.33 99.04
C LYS A 264 133.46 32.67 100.41
N GLU A 265 133.29 31.35 100.50
CA GLU A 265 133.50 30.58 101.74
C GLU A 265 134.98 30.44 102.11
N THR A 266 135.88 30.23 101.15
CA THR A 266 137.32 29.97 101.42
C THR A 266 138.16 31.23 101.57
N LEU A 267 137.86 32.29 100.80
CA LEU A 267 138.69 33.51 100.71
C LEU A 267 137.97 34.77 101.19
N GLY A 268 136.66 34.71 101.49
CA GLY A 268 135.85 35.87 101.86
C GLY A 268 135.92 36.99 100.81
N ASP A 269 136.13 38.23 101.27
CA ASP A 269 136.35 39.40 100.42
C ASP A 269 137.84 39.58 100.02
N GLY A 270 138.69 38.59 100.29
CA GLY A 270 140.11 38.60 99.95
C GLY A 270 140.40 38.57 98.43
N MET A 271 141.65 38.87 98.09
CA MET A 271 142.16 38.80 96.71
C MET A 271 142.34 37.34 96.28
N MET A 272 141.80 36.99 95.11
CA MET A 272 141.94 35.68 94.50
C MET A 272 143.38 35.48 94.00
N THR A 273 143.90 34.26 94.10
CA THR A 273 145.22 33.92 93.51
C THR A 273 145.14 33.90 91.98
N ALA A 274 146.28 33.91 91.30
CA ALA A 274 146.31 33.78 89.84
C ALA A 274 145.63 32.48 89.34
N THR A 275 145.75 31.39 90.11
CA THR A 275 145.11 30.11 89.84
C THR A 275 143.59 30.20 89.98
N ASP A 276 143.09 30.87 91.03
CA ASP A 276 141.66 31.08 91.25
C ASP A 276 141.04 31.93 90.13
N VAL A 277 141.73 32.98 89.69
CA VAL A 277 141.28 33.82 88.57
C VAL A 277 141.25 33.03 87.25
N ALA A 278 142.24 32.18 87.00
CA ALA A 278 142.25 31.31 85.82
C ALA A 278 141.10 30.29 85.84
N TYR A 279 140.83 29.69 87.01
CA TYR A 279 139.71 28.78 87.18
C TYR A 279 138.37 29.50 87.02
N TRP A 280 138.24 30.70 87.60
CA TRP A 280 137.08 31.57 87.44
C TRP A 280 136.77 31.87 85.97
N ALA A 281 137.79 32.25 85.19
CA ALA A 281 137.65 32.48 83.75
C ALA A 281 137.21 31.21 82.99
N SER A 282 137.65 30.03 83.45
CA SER A 282 137.20 28.75 82.88
C SER A 282 135.72 28.47 83.18
N GLU A 283 135.26 28.71 84.41
CA GLU A 283 133.85 28.55 84.79
C GLU A 283 132.96 29.57 84.08
N GLN A 284 133.44 30.81 83.92
CA GLN A 284 132.78 31.84 83.12
C GLN A 284 132.61 31.41 81.66
N SER A 285 133.67 30.84 81.08
CA SER A 285 133.65 30.33 79.71
C SER A 285 132.65 29.18 79.54
N LYS A 286 132.53 28.29 80.54
CA LYS A 286 131.54 27.19 80.54
C LYS A 286 130.11 27.72 80.53
N ASP A 287 129.81 28.73 81.34
CA ASP A 287 128.46 29.32 81.41
C ASP A 287 128.10 30.07 80.13
N LEU A 288 129.04 30.85 79.57
CA LEU A 288 128.84 31.49 78.26
C LEU A 288 128.63 30.47 77.14
N ALA A 289 129.35 29.35 77.16
CA ALA A 289 129.15 28.27 76.18
C ALA A 289 127.75 27.62 76.31
N ARG A 290 127.25 27.42 77.54
CA ARG A 290 125.88 26.92 77.78
C ARG A 290 124.83 27.90 77.29
N ILE A 291 124.99 29.20 77.59
CA ILE A 291 124.08 30.25 77.10
C ILE A 291 124.06 30.24 75.57
N ASN A 292 125.22 30.19 74.91
CA ASN A 292 125.30 30.17 73.46
C ASN A 292 124.64 28.93 72.84
N LYS A 293 124.83 27.76 73.45
CA LYS A 293 124.15 26.52 73.04
C LYS A 293 122.62 26.66 73.16
N TYR A 294 122.13 27.17 74.29
CA TYR A 294 120.70 27.41 74.49
C TYR A 294 120.12 28.39 73.47
N LEU A 295 120.80 29.51 73.21
CA LEU A 295 120.39 30.48 72.17
C LEU A 295 120.36 29.85 70.79
N THR A 296 121.32 28.98 70.47
CA THR A 296 121.38 28.26 69.20
C THR A 296 120.20 27.28 69.07
N GLU A 297 119.89 26.53 70.13
CA GLU A 297 118.75 25.61 70.16
C GLU A 297 117.41 26.37 70.04
N LEU A 298 117.28 27.51 70.72
CA LEU A 298 116.10 28.38 70.62
C LEU A 298 115.91 28.92 69.20
N LEU A 299 116.98 29.40 68.56
CA LEU A 299 116.94 29.85 67.17
C LEU A 299 116.57 28.72 66.20
N ASN A 300 117.12 27.52 66.42
CA ASN A 300 116.80 26.33 65.63
C ASN A 300 115.33 25.91 65.79
N SER A 301 114.68 26.23 66.91
CA SER A 301 113.25 25.98 67.13
C SER A 301 112.36 27.11 66.54
N ILE A 302 112.79 28.38 66.68
CA ILE A 302 112.02 29.54 66.20
C ILE A 302 112.01 29.63 64.66
N ASN A 303 113.12 29.29 64.00
CA ASN A 303 113.23 29.44 62.54
C ASN A 303 112.21 28.59 61.76
N PRO A 304 112.02 27.29 62.07
CA PRO A 304 110.95 26.48 61.47
C PRO A 304 109.56 27.07 61.67
N LEU A 305 109.24 27.52 62.90
CA LEU A 305 107.94 28.15 63.19
C LEU A 305 107.72 29.44 62.39
N LYS A 306 108.78 30.24 62.21
CA LYS A 306 108.72 31.44 61.36
C LYS A 306 108.47 31.08 59.90
N THR A 307 109.12 30.04 59.39
CA THR A 307 108.88 29.56 58.02
C THR A 307 107.47 28.98 57.85
N GLU A 308 106.99 28.18 58.81
CA GLU A 308 105.62 27.64 58.80
C GLU A 308 104.59 28.76 58.82
N LEU A 309 104.76 29.77 59.69
CA LEU A 309 103.88 30.93 59.75
C LEU A 309 103.83 31.69 58.42
N GLN A 310 104.98 31.89 57.77
CA GLN A 310 105.04 32.53 56.46
C GLN A 310 104.30 31.70 55.40
N THR A 311 104.55 30.39 55.34
CA THR A 311 103.86 29.51 54.39
C THR A 311 102.35 29.46 54.61
N ALA A 312 101.89 29.42 55.87
CA ALA A 312 100.48 29.46 56.22
C ALA A 312 99.83 30.80 55.82
N ALA A 313 100.55 31.93 56.00
CA ALA A 313 100.08 33.24 55.55
C ALA A 313 99.96 33.31 54.01
N GLU A 314 100.92 32.75 53.27
CA GLU A 314 100.85 32.64 51.81
C GLU A 314 99.67 31.77 51.35
N GLN A 315 99.47 30.60 51.97
CA GLN A 315 98.33 29.72 51.69
C GLN A 315 96.99 30.40 51.98
N HIS A 316 96.87 31.12 53.09
CA HIS A 316 95.67 31.87 53.43
C HIS A 316 95.39 32.99 52.40
N SER A 317 96.43 33.72 51.99
CA SER A 317 96.33 34.73 50.91
C SER A 317 95.87 34.11 49.59
N GLN A 318 96.40 32.93 49.24
CA GLN A 318 95.99 32.21 48.04
C GLN A 318 94.55 31.71 48.13
N MET A 319 94.14 31.11 49.25
CA MET A 319 92.77 30.66 49.47
C MET A 319 91.78 31.82 49.37
N LYS A 320 92.12 32.98 49.95
CA LYS A 320 91.31 34.20 49.86
C LYS A 320 91.12 34.65 48.41
N LYS A 321 92.19 34.66 47.60
CA LYS A 321 92.09 34.98 46.16
C LYS A 321 91.19 33.99 45.42
N THR A 322 91.28 32.70 45.74
CA THR A 322 90.41 31.67 45.14
C THR A 322 88.95 31.88 45.51
N ILE A 323 88.64 32.17 46.77
CA ILE A 323 87.27 32.50 47.23
C ILE A 323 86.75 33.74 46.52
N ASP A 324 87.55 34.80 46.41
CA ASP A 324 87.16 36.03 45.71
C ASP A 324 86.87 35.78 44.23
N ASN A 325 87.63 34.91 43.58
CA ASN A 325 87.38 34.52 42.19
C ASN A 325 86.08 33.72 42.04
N PHE A 326 85.83 32.73 42.90
CA PHE A 326 84.57 31.98 42.88
C PHE A 326 83.36 32.86 43.17
N ASN A 327 83.47 33.81 44.11
CA ASN A 327 82.40 34.78 44.38
C ASN A 327 82.11 35.63 43.14
N LYS A 328 83.13 36.09 42.40
CA LYS A 328 82.93 36.85 41.16
C LYS A 328 82.27 36.00 40.06
N GLU A 329 82.65 34.74 39.93
CA GLU A 329 82.02 33.82 38.96
C GLU A 329 80.55 33.55 39.33
N LEU A 330 80.28 33.30 40.61
CA LEU A 330 78.93 33.09 41.12
C LEU A 330 78.02 34.30 40.85
N GLU A 331 78.51 35.53 41.10
CA GLU A 331 77.73 36.73 40.82
C GLU A 331 77.47 36.92 39.31
N LYS A 332 78.46 36.60 38.45
CA LYS A 332 78.24 36.61 36.99
C LYS A 332 77.20 35.58 36.56
N GLU A 333 77.22 34.38 37.14
CA GLU A 333 76.26 33.33 36.82
C GLU A 333 74.85 33.70 37.29
N LYS A 334 74.71 34.28 38.49
CA LYS A 334 73.43 34.82 38.98
C LYS A 334 72.87 35.89 38.04
N GLU A 335 73.70 36.83 37.59
CA GLU A 335 73.28 37.88 36.66
C GLU A 335 72.83 37.28 35.32
N GLN A 336 73.57 36.32 34.78
CA GLN A 336 73.17 35.62 33.56
C GLN A 336 71.87 34.84 33.71
N GLN A 337 71.65 34.17 34.85
CA GLN A 337 70.40 33.49 35.14
C GLN A 337 69.24 34.50 35.25
N ASN A 338 69.44 35.63 35.91
CA ASN A 338 68.44 36.68 36.05
C ASN A 338 68.04 37.27 34.69
N LEU A 339 69.02 37.53 33.81
CA LEU A 339 68.76 37.97 32.43
C LEU A 339 67.95 36.93 31.64
N LYS A 340 68.28 35.64 31.75
CA LYS A 340 67.51 34.56 31.11
C LYS A 340 66.07 34.49 31.65
N ILE A 341 65.88 34.65 32.96
CA ILE A 341 64.55 34.67 33.58
C ILE A 341 63.74 35.86 33.05
N GLN A 342 64.33 37.06 32.98
CA GLN A 342 63.64 38.24 32.43
C GLN A 342 63.28 38.07 30.95
N GLU A 343 64.17 37.49 30.14
CA GLU A 343 63.91 37.20 28.72
C GLU A 343 62.74 36.22 28.57
N PHE A 344 62.72 35.12 29.34
CA PHE A 344 61.61 34.17 29.33
C PHE A 344 60.31 34.78 29.84
N ASP A 345 60.35 35.61 30.87
CA ASP A 345 59.17 36.31 31.38
C ASP A 345 58.59 37.27 30.33
N LYS A 346 59.45 38.00 29.61
CA LYS A 346 59.04 38.87 28.51
C LYS A 346 58.41 38.07 27.36
N GLN A 347 59.03 36.95 26.97
CA GLN A 347 58.48 36.06 25.93
C GLN A 347 57.14 35.45 26.35
N MET A 348 57.01 35.01 27.60
CA MET A 348 55.74 34.49 28.13
C MET A 348 54.65 35.55 28.16
N LYS A 349 54.96 36.79 28.54
CA LYS A 349 54.01 37.91 28.51
C LYS A 349 53.52 38.20 27.09
N GLU A 350 54.42 38.18 26.11
CA GLU A 350 54.04 38.38 24.70
C GLU A 350 53.18 37.24 24.16
N ILE A 351 53.56 35.99 24.41
CA ILE A 351 52.75 34.82 24.03
C ILE A 351 51.37 34.87 24.68
N ASN A 352 51.29 35.25 25.96
CA ASN A 352 50.01 35.38 26.66
C ASN A 352 49.16 36.52 26.08
N ARG A 353 49.77 37.64 25.70
CA ARG A 353 49.08 38.76 25.04
C ARG A 353 48.49 38.30 23.70
N ASP A 354 49.30 37.68 22.84
CA ASP A 354 48.88 37.18 21.53
C ASP A 354 47.83 36.07 21.62
N ASN A 355 47.95 35.18 22.60
CA ASN A 355 46.94 34.15 22.88
C ASN A 355 45.62 34.80 23.30
N SER A 356 45.66 35.78 24.20
CA SER A 356 44.46 36.48 24.69
C SER A 356 43.74 37.22 23.57
N GLU A 357 44.49 37.86 22.66
CA GLU A 357 43.94 38.53 21.49
C GLU A 357 43.29 37.54 20.50
N ARG A 358 43.96 36.41 20.22
CA ARG A 358 43.39 35.34 19.39
C ARG A 358 42.13 34.73 20.00
N VAL A 359 42.12 34.52 21.31
CA VAL A 359 40.93 34.01 22.03
C VAL A 359 39.76 34.99 21.89
N ARG A 360 39.99 36.28 22.13
CA ARG A 360 38.95 37.31 21.98
C ARG A 360 38.36 37.31 20.57
N LYS A 361 39.21 37.27 19.54
CA LYS A 361 38.76 37.21 18.14
C LYS A 361 37.92 35.96 17.85
N LEU A 362 38.35 34.80 18.36
CA LEU A 362 37.59 33.55 18.19
C LEU A 362 36.24 33.58 18.94
N GLU A 363 36.17 34.24 20.09
CA GLU A 363 34.91 34.46 20.81
C GLU A 363 33.96 35.37 20.03
N ASP A 364 34.47 36.46 19.45
CA ASP A 364 33.69 37.35 18.59
C ASP A 364 33.17 36.61 17.34
N ASP A 365 34.03 35.85 16.67
CA ASP A 365 33.66 35.04 15.50
C ASP A 365 32.61 33.98 15.86
N LYS A 366 32.76 33.31 17.02
CA LYS A 366 31.79 32.34 17.54
C LYS A 366 30.43 32.99 17.78
N GLU A 367 30.40 34.17 18.37
CA GLU A 367 29.15 34.89 18.63
C GLU A 367 28.47 35.36 17.34
N MET A 368 29.25 35.82 16.36
CA MET A 368 28.75 36.18 15.03
C MET A 368 28.15 34.98 14.31
N LEU A 369 28.84 33.83 14.32
CA LEU A 369 28.32 32.59 13.75
C LEU A 369 27.06 32.10 14.48
N ARG A 370 27.01 32.22 15.80
CA ARG A 370 25.83 31.87 16.60
C ARG A 370 24.62 32.70 16.19
N LYS A 371 24.77 34.03 16.08
CA LYS A 371 23.72 34.93 15.60
C LYS A 371 23.27 34.57 14.18
N GLY A 372 24.22 34.29 13.28
CA GLY A 372 23.92 33.84 11.92
C GLY A 372 23.13 32.54 11.88
N SER A 373 23.49 31.57 12.73
CA SER A 373 22.80 30.29 12.86
C SER A 373 21.36 30.48 13.33
N THR A 374 21.12 31.29 14.38
CA THR A 374 19.77 31.54 14.89
C THR A 374 18.89 32.21 13.83
N THR A 375 19.41 33.19 13.10
CA THR A 375 18.66 33.84 12.01
C THR A 375 18.33 32.88 10.86
N LEU A 376 19.24 31.96 10.52
CA LEU A 376 18.95 30.93 9.51
C LEU A 376 17.91 29.93 10.00
N GLU A 377 17.96 29.54 11.26
CA GLU A 377 17.00 28.62 11.88
C GLU A 377 15.58 29.23 11.95
N GLU A 378 15.47 30.52 12.26
CA GLU A 378 14.23 31.29 12.17
C GLU A 378 13.68 31.29 10.74
N LYS A 379 14.52 31.60 9.73
CA LYS A 379 14.11 31.57 8.32
C LYS A 379 13.67 30.18 7.86
N LEU A 380 14.37 29.14 8.28
CA LEU A 380 14.00 27.75 7.99
C LEU A 380 12.66 27.39 8.63
N SER A 381 12.39 27.85 9.84
CA SER A 381 11.11 27.63 10.52
C SER A 381 9.96 28.32 9.76
N VAL A 382 10.15 29.57 9.33
CA VAL A 382 9.18 30.30 8.50
C VAL A 382 8.92 29.57 7.18
N LEU A 383 9.97 29.20 6.44
CA LEU A 383 9.82 28.47 5.18
C LEU A 383 9.16 27.12 5.36
N LYS A 384 9.42 26.41 6.46
CA LYS A 384 8.78 25.13 6.78
C LYS A 384 7.27 25.30 7.01
N GLU A 385 6.86 26.35 7.73
CA GLU A 385 5.43 26.64 7.92
C GLU A 385 4.77 27.09 6.61
N GLU A 386 5.44 27.90 5.80
CA GLU A 386 4.97 28.28 4.45
C GLU A 386 4.76 27.04 3.57
N VAL A 387 5.73 26.13 3.54
CA VAL A 387 5.63 24.86 2.79
C VAL A 387 4.45 24.03 3.30
N LYS A 388 4.24 23.91 4.61
CA LYS A 388 3.07 23.21 5.16
C LYS A 388 1.76 23.88 4.73
N GLY A 389 1.69 25.21 4.78
CA GLY A 389 0.55 25.99 4.29
C GLY A 389 0.24 25.70 2.82
N GLN A 390 1.26 25.69 1.97
CA GLN A 390 1.12 25.34 0.56
C GLN A 390 0.65 23.89 0.35
N HIS A 391 1.11 22.93 1.15
CA HIS A 391 0.62 21.54 1.08
C HIS A 391 -0.86 21.42 1.43
N VAL A 392 -1.34 22.19 2.42
CA VAL A 392 -2.77 22.24 2.77
C VAL A 392 -3.57 22.83 1.61
N LEU A 393 -3.12 23.96 1.05
CA LEU A 393 -3.78 24.60 -0.08
C LEU A 393 -3.87 23.67 -1.31
N ILE A 394 -2.79 22.97 -1.65
CA ILE A 394 -2.78 21.99 -2.75
C ILE A 394 -3.81 20.89 -2.50
N ARG A 395 -3.87 20.35 -1.27
CA ARG A 395 -4.85 19.31 -0.91
C ARG A 395 -6.29 19.79 -1.06
N ASP A 396 -6.58 21.01 -0.63
CA ASP A 396 -7.92 21.61 -0.73
C ASP A 396 -8.31 21.84 -2.20
N LEU A 397 -7.36 22.28 -3.03
CA LEU A 397 -7.55 22.40 -4.49
C LEU A 397 -7.77 21.05 -5.16
N GLU A 398 -7.02 20.01 -4.78
CA GLU A 398 -7.23 18.65 -5.29
C GLU A 398 -8.60 18.10 -4.91
N GLN A 399 -9.06 18.35 -3.68
CA GLN A 399 -10.41 17.97 -3.24
C GLN A 399 -11.49 18.72 -4.03
N SER A 400 -11.31 20.03 -4.21
CA SER A 400 -12.23 20.86 -5.02
C SER A 400 -12.30 20.37 -6.47
N LYS A 401 -11.16 20.03 -7.07
CA LYS A 401 -11.08 19.42 -8.41
C LYS A 401 -11.86 18.10 -8.47
N LYS A 402 -11.72 17.22 -7.47
CA LYS A 402 -12.47 15.96 -7.39
C LYS A 402 -13.98 16.21 -7.31
N MET A 403 -14.42 17.14 -6.47
CA MET A 403 -15.84 17.49 -6.37
C MET A 403 -16.39 18.04 -7.69
N LEU A 404 -15.66 18.93 -8.36
CA LEU A 404 -16.06 19.48 -9.66
C LEU A 404 -16.15 18.40 -10.75
N LEU A 405 -15.22 17.44 -10.77
CA LEU A 405 -15.27 16.31 -11.70
C LEU A 405 -16.50 15.42 -11.45
N GLU A 406 -16.85 15.17 -10.19
CA GLU A 406 -18.02 14.38 -9.85
C GLU A 406 -19.33 15.12 -10.17
N GLU A 407 -19.39 16.43 -9.91
CA GLU A 407 -20.51 17.27 -10.33
C GLU A 407 -20.68 17.28 -11.85
N MET A 408 -19.58 17.38 -12.60
CA MET A 408 -19.61 17.29 -14.06
C MET A 408 -20.13 15.93 -14.54
N ARG A 409 -19.69 14.83 -13.90
CA ARG A 409 -20.16 13.47 -14.20
C ARG A 409 -21.68 13.35 -13.97
N LEU A 410 -22.17 13.86 -12.84
CA LEU A 410 -23.59 13.88 -12.51
C LEU A 410 -24.41 14.70 -13.52
N LYS A 411 -23.94 15.91 -13.87
CA LYS A 411 -24.61 16.73 -14.89
C LYS A 411 -24.63 16.05 -16.26
N MET A 412 -23.59 15.31 -16.61
CA MET A 412 -23.56 14.52 -17.84
C MET A 412 -24.59 13.38 -17.80
N THR A 413 -24.74 12.68 -16.67
CA THR A 413 -25.79 11.66 -16.52
C THR A 413 -27.18 12.29 -16.60
N ASP A 414 -27.41 13.41 -15.93
CA ASP A 414 -28.69 14.13 -15.99
C ASP A 414 -29.01 14.57 -17.42
N LYS A 415 -28.01 15.10 -18.15
CA LYS A 415 -28.16 15.44 -19.57
C LYS A 415 -28.57 14.24 -20.41
N THR A 416 -27.96 13.07 -20.19
CA THR A 416 -28.37 11.85 -20.92
C THR A 416 -29.80 11.44 -20.60
N VAL A 417 -30.23 11.55 -19.33
CA VAL A 417 -31.62 11.27 -18.93
C VAL A 417 -32.58 12.25 -19.60
N VAL A 418 -32.27 13.55 -19.57
CA VAL A 418 -33.09 14.59 -20.24
C VAL A 418 -33.24 14.27 -21.73
N LEU A 419 -32.16 13.94 -22.44
CA LEU A 419 -32.22 13.57 -23.86
C LEU A 419 -33.13 12.34 -24.09
N THR A 420 -33.06 11.32 -23.22
CA THR A 420 -33.95 10.15 -23.33
C THR A 420 -35.42 10.50 -23.07
N LEU A 421 -35.69 11.39 -22.11
CA LEU A 421 -37.04 11.85 -21.81
C LEU A 421 -37.58 12.72 -22.95
N GLU A 422 -36.77 13.59 -23.54
CA GLU A 422 -37.14 14.39 -24.72
C GLU A 422 -37.54 13.49 -25.91
N GLU A 423 -36.79 12.41 -26.16
CA GLU A 423 -37.14 11.44 -27.22
C GLU A 423 -38.43 10.68 -26.91
N GLN A 424 -38.65 10.30 -25.65
CA GLN A 424 -39.91 9.68 -25.21
C GLN A 424 -41.10 10.64 -25.38
N VAL A 425 -40.94 11.90 -24.98
CA VAL A 425 -41.97 12.93 -25.17
C VAL A 425 -42.28 13.08 -26.65
N LYS A 426 -41.27 13.22 -27.50
CA LYS A 426 -41.46 13.32 -28.96
C LYS A 426 -42.20 12.11 -29.53
N THR A 427 -41.86 10.90 -29.08
CA THR A 427 -42.55 9.67 -29.47
C THR A 427 -44.01 9.68 -29.02
N LEU A 428 -44.28 9.98 -27.75
CA LEU A 428 -45.64 10.08 -27.21
C LEU A 428 -46.47 11.17 -27.90
N THR A 429 -45.87 12.32 -28.22
CA THR A 429 -46.52 13.38 -29.00
C THR A 429 -46.91 12.87 -30.39
N SER A 430 -46.01 12.17 -31.09
CA SER A 430 -46.35 11.59 -32.41
C SER A 430 -47.47 10.54 -32.34
N GLN A 431 -47.52 9.75 -31.27
CA GLN A 431 -48.61 8.81 -31.01
C GLN A 431 -49.93 9.53 -30.70
N LEU A 432 -49.88 10.59 -29.90
CA LEU A 432 -51.03 11.43 -29.59
C LEU A 432 -51.58 12.10 -30.86
N ASP A 433 -50.72 12.63 -31.73
CA ASP A 433 -51.13 13.22 -33.01
C ASP A 433 -51.79 12.17 -33.91
N SER A 434 -51.19 10.98 -34.01
CA SER A 434 -51.74 9.87 -34.78
C SER A 434 -53.11 9.42 -34.26
N THR A 435 -53.25 9.21 -32.95
CA THR A 435 -54.54 8.84 -32.33
C THR A 435 -55.58 9.95 -32.45
N THR A 436 -55.17 11.22 -32.37
CA THR A 436 -56.05 12.38 -32.62
C THR A 436 -56.51 12.42 -34.07
N GLN A 437 -55.63 12.14 -35.04
CA GLN A 437 -56.02 12.03 -36.44
C GLN A 437 -56.98 10.85 -36.67
N GLN A 438 -56.74 9.69 -36.06
CA GLN A 438 -57.66 8.56 -36.10
C GLN A 438 -59.03 8.93 -35.52
N LEU A 439 -59.07 9.59 -34.36
CA LEU A 439 -60.31 10.10 -33.77
C LEU A 439 -61.04 11.07 -34.70
N LYS A 440 -60.31 11.96 -35.38
CA LYS A 440 -60.89 12.88 -36.36
C LYS A 440 -61.50 12.12 -37.55
N ILE A 441 -60.84 11.08 -38.04
CA ILE A 441 -61.36 10.19 -39.10
C ILE A 441 -62.65 9.51 -38.62
N ILE A 442 -62.62 8.84 -37.47
CA ILE A 442 -63.79 8.15 -36.88
C ILE A 442 -64.93 9.13 -36.63
N SER A 443 -64.65 10.32 -36.11
CA SER A 443 -65.65 11.37 -35.91
C SER A 443 -66.29 11.78 -37.25
N SER A 444 -65.49 11.93 -38.30
CA SER A 444 -66.02 12.26 -39.64
C SER A 444 -66.87 11.13 -40.23
N GLU A 445 -66.52 9.87 -39.97
CA GLU A 445 -67.33 8.69 -40.35
C GLU A 445 -68.62 8.62 -39.57
N LEU A 446 -68.57 8.88 -38.27
CA LEU A 446 -69.76 8.97 -37.42
C LEU A 446 -70.70 10.07 -37.91
N ASP A 447 -70.19 11.24 -38.31
CA ASP A 447 -71.02 12.30 -38.87
C ASP A 447 -71.61 11.93 -40.24
N LYS A 448 -70.89 11.19 -41.08
CA LYS A 448 -71.47 10.60 -42.31
C LYS A 448 -72.61 9.64 -41.98
N GLU A 449 -72.46 8.78 -40.97
CA GLU A 449 -73.54 7.90 -40.52
C GLU A 449 -74.72 8.67 -39.95
N LYS A 450 -74.50 9.74 -39.16
CA LYS A 450 -75.59 10.63 -38.72
C LYS A 450 -76.33 11.26 -39.90
N VAL A 451 -75.62 11.70 -40.94
CA VAL A 451 -76.24 12.26 -42.16
C VAL A 451 -77.07 11.18 -42.88
N LYS A 452 -76.58 9.93 -42.96
CA LYS A 452 -77.35 8.80 -43.50
C LYS A 452 -78.60 8.52 -42.67
N ILE A 453 -78.51 8.50 -41.34
CA ILE A 453 -79.65 8.34 -40.43
C ILE A 453 -80.67 9.47 -40.66
N ASN A 454 -80.23 10.73 -40.72
CA ASN A 454 -81.11 11.86 -41.01
C ASN A 454 -81.77 11.77 -42.40
N SER A 455 -81.09 11.19 -43.40
CA SER A 455 -81.67 10.89 -44.71
C SER A 455 -82.74 9.80 -44.61
N MET A 456 -82.47 8.71 -43.87
CA MET A 456 -83.45 7.65 -43.62
C MET A 456 -84.67 8.15 -42.83
N LEU A 457 -84.48 9.03 -41.85
CA LEU A 457 -85.57 9.69 -41.12
C LEU A 457 -86.44 10.55 -42.06
N ARG A 458 -85.84 11.33 -42.96
CA ARG A 458 -86.59 12.06 -43.99
C ARG A 458 -87.34 11.14 -44.94
N HIS A 459 -86.78 9.97 -45.27
CA HIS A 459 -87.48 8.94 -46.04
C HIS A 459 -88.66 8.35 -45.26
N GLU A 460 -88.50 8.08 -43.97
CA GLU A 460 -89.57 7.65 -43.07
C GLU A 460 -90.68 8.71 -42.98
N GLU A 461 -90.35 9.99 -42.82
CA GLU A 461 -91.30 11.10 -42.85
C GLU A 461 -92.05 11.20 -44.19
N SER A 462 -91.35 11.01 -45.30
CA SER A 462 -91.96 10.94 -46.64
C SER A 462 -92.92 9.76 -46.79
N LEU A 463 -92.57 8.59 -46.24
CA LEU A 463 -93.45 7.42 -46.20
C LEU A 463 -94.67 7.67 -45.31
N LYS A 464 -94.49 8.30 -44.13
CA LYS A 464 -95.60 8.72 -43.27
C LYS A 464 -96.52 9.73 -43.97
N ALA A 465 -95.97 10.67 -44.74
CA ALA A 465 -96.76 11.60 -45.56
C ALA A 465 -97.55 10.86 -46.65
N LYS A 466 -96.96 9.86 -47.32
CA LYS A 466 -97.69 8.99 -48.27
C LYS A 466 -98.80 8.19 -47.59
N ILE A 467 -98.56 7.65 -46.40
CA ILE A 467 -99.60 6.97 -45.59
C ILE A 467 -100.71 7.95 -45.22
N LYS A 468 -100.40 9.20 -44.90
CA LYS A 468 -101.40 10.25 -44.62
C LYS A 468 -102.25 10.60 -45.84
N VAL A 469 -101.65 10.67 -47.04
CA VAL A 469 -102.38 10.87 -48.30
C VAL A 469 -103.26 9.66 -48.64
N LEU A 470 -102.78 8.44 -48.38
CA LEU A 470 -103.59 7.22 -48.52
C LEU A 470 -104.75 7.19 -47.51
N LEU A 471 -104.55 7.65 -46.27
CA LEU A 471 -105.62 7.82 -45.29
C LEU A 471 -106.66 8.84 -45.76
N GLN A 472 -106.25 9.99 -46.31
CA GLN A 472 -107.19 10.97 -46.89
C GLN A 472 -107.97 10.43 -48.11
N ARG A 473 -107.40 9.48 -48.87
CA ARG A 473 -108.11 8.74 -49.95
C ARG A 473 -109.12 7.73 -49.37
N VAL A 474 -108.81 7.11 -48.23
CA VAL A 474 -109.72 6.23 -47.49
C VAL A 474 -110.86 7.03 -46.86
N ASP A 475 -110.59 8.19 -46.27
CA ASP A 475 -111.61 9.08 -45.71
C ASP A 475 -112.58 9.60 -46.79
N HIS A 476 -112.08 9.91 -48.00
CA HIS A 476 -112.93 10.27 -49.14
C HIS A 476 -113.82 9.11 -49.64
N LEU A 477 -113.31 7.87 -49.58
CA LEU A 477 -114.10 6.68 -49.89
C LEU A 477 -115.13 6.36 -48.79
N ASP A 478 -114.88 6.76 -47.54
CA ASP A 478 -115.79 6.61 -46.40
C ASP A 478 -116.96 7.62 -46.46
N GLU A 479 -116.72 8.85 -46.93
CA GLU A 479 -117.79 9.83 -47.21
C GLU A 479 -118.71 9.39 -48.38
N GLU A 480 -118.16 8.76 -49.42
CA GLU A 480 -118.94 8.20 -50.54
C GLU A 480 -119.76 6.95 -50.13
N LEU A 481 -119.29 6.21 -49.10
CA LEU A 481 -120.05 5.12 -48.51
C LEU A 481 -121.19 5.62 -47.61
N ASN A 482 -120.96 6.66 -46.80
CA ASN A 482 -121.96 7.22 -45.89
C ASN A 482 -123.14 7.91 -46.60
N THR A 483 -122.90 8.54 -47.76
CA THR A 483 -123.97 9.10 -48.61
C THR A 483 -124.83 8.01 -49.26
N ARG A 484 -124.21 6.88 -49.66
CA ARG A 484 -124.95 5.68 -50.11
C ARG A 484 -125.67 4.94 -48.97
N LEU A 485 -125.12 4.96 -47.75
CA LEU A 485 -125.73 4.39 -46.56
C LEU A 485 -127.04 5.14 -46.21
N ALA A 486 -127.04 6.47 -46.24
CA ALA A 486 -128.24 7.29 -45.99
C ALA A 486 -129.39 7.03 -47.00
N GLU A 487 -129.06 6.80 -48.29
CA GLU A 487 -130.04 6.40 -49.31
C GLU A 487 -130.56 4.97 -49.11
N THR A 488 -129.74 4.06 -48.56
CA THR A 488 -130.19 2.72 -48.19
C THR A 488 -131.01 2.71 -46.90
N GLU A 489 -130.71 3.59 -45.94
CA GLU A 489 -131.44 3.75 -44.68
C GLU A 489 -132.88 4.26 -44.90
N ALA A 490 -133.08 5.20 -45.82
CA ALA A 490 -134.41 5.65 -46.23
C ALA A 490 -135.23 4.54 -46.93
N ARG A 491 -134.56 3.65 -47.69
CA ARG A 491 -135.19 2.47 -48.32
C ARG A 491 -135.50 1.38 -47.29
N THR A 492 -134.69 1.22 -46.23
CA THR A 492 -134.99 0.30 -45.12
C THR A 492 -136.15 0.77 -44.24
N CYS A 493 -136.35 2.07 -44.02
CA CYS A 493 -137.57 2.57 -43.34
C CYS A 493 -138.87 2.24 -44.11
N SER A 494 -138.84 2.35 -45.44
CA SER A 494 -139.99 1.97 -46.30
C SER A 494 -140.21 0.45 -46.33
N LEU A 495 -139.13 -0.35 -46.31
CA LEU A 495 -139.21 -1.81 -46.20
C LEU A 495 -139.65 -2.27 -44.81
N GLU A 496 -139.33 -1.56 -43.73
CA GLU A 496 -139.80 -1.85 -42.36
C GLU A 496 -141.31 -1.64 -42.20
N GLU A 497 -141.91 -0.65 -42.88
CA GLU A 497 -143.38 -0.52 -42.94
C GLU A 497 -144.04 -1.65 -43.73
N GLN A 498 -143.45 -2.10 -44.84
CA GLN A 498 -143.93 -3.28 -45.57
C GLN A 498 -143.71 -4.58 -44.78
N LEU A 499 -142.63 -4.68 -44.01
CA LEU A 499 -142.33 -5.80 -43.12
C LEU A 499 -143.33 -5.88 -41.97
N LYS A 500 -143.83 -4.77 -41.42
CA LYS A 500 -144.91 -4.77 -40.41
C LYS A 500 -146.21 -5.37 -40.96
N THR A 501 -146.58 -5.04 -42.19
CA THR A 501 -147.77 -5.58 -42.87
C THR A 501 -147.61 -7.08 -43.15
N VAL A 502 -146.47 -7.50 -43.70
CA VAL A 502 -146.15 -8.91 -43.95
C VAL A 502 -145.99 -9.70 -42.62
N ASN A 503 -145.55 -9.06 -41.54
CA ASN A 503 -145.44 -9.69 -40.22
C ASN A 503 -146.82 -9.90 -39.55
N MET A 504 -147.80 -9.02 -39.78
CA MET A 504 -149.19 -9.28 -39.38
C MET A 504 -149.80 -10.47 -40.15
N GLU A 505 -149.59 -10.55 -41.46
CA GLU A 505 -150.05 -11.68 -42.28
C GLU A 505 -149.32 -12.99 -41.92
N LYS A 506 -148.00 -12.94 -41.68
CA LYS A 506 -147.19 -14.04 -41.17
C LYS A 506 -147.72 -14.54 -39.83
N ASN A 507 -148.00 -13.66 -38.86
CA ASN A 507 -148.53 -14.09 -37.55
C ASN A 507 -149.91 -14.76 -37.68
N ASN A 508 -150.77 -14.29 -38.59
CA ASN A 508 -152.08 -14.89 -38.83
C ASN A 508 -151.97 -16.29 -39.48
N LEU A 509 -151.12 -16.42 -40.51
CA LEU A 509 -150.81 -17.71 -41.15
C LEU A 509 -150.05 -18.66 -40.21
N GLN A 510 -149.19 -18.15 -39.33
CA GLN A 510 -148.41 -18.94 -38.39
C GLN A 510 -149.26 -19.45 -37.21
N GLN A 511 -150.28 -18.71 -36.77
CA GLN A 511 -151.32 -19.25 -35.87
C GLN A 511 -152.16 -20.34 -36.55
N GLN A 512 -152.49 -20.20 -37.83
CA GLN A 512 -153.13 -21.26 -38.63
C GLN A 512 -152.23 -22.50 -38.76
N LEU A 513 -150.93 -22.30 -39.00
CA LEU A 513 -149.93 -23.37 -39.10
C LEU A 513 -149.75 -24.10 -37.76
N GLN A 514 -149.72 -23.38 -36.63
CA GLN A 514 -149.66 -24.00 -35.30
C GLN A 514 -150.90 -24.86 -35.00
N LYS A 515 -152.11 -24.38 -35.34
CA LYS A 515 -153.34 -25.19 -35.22
C LYS A 515 -153.28 -26.45 -36.09
N GLN A 516 -152.84 -26.33 -37.34
CA GLN A 516 -152.66 -27.47 -38.25
C GLN A 516 -151.57 -28.44 -37.77
N GLN A 517 -150.46 -27.96 -37.19
CA GLN A 517 -149.40 -28.80 -36.64
C GLN A 517 -149.82 -29.54 -35.37
N GLN A 518 -150.64 -28.93 -34.52
CA GLN A 518 -151.16 -29.56 -33.31
C GLN A 518 -152.15 -30.67 -33.64
N LEU A 519 -153.07 -30.43 -34.60
CA LEU A 519 -153.97 -31.44 -35.14
C LEU A 519 -153.22 -32.61 -35.81
N ARG A 520 -152.17 -32.30 -36.58
CA ARG A 520 -151.34 -33.33 -37.23
C ARG A 520 -150.61 -34.21 -36.21
N LYS A 521 -150.14 -33.64 -35.09
CA LYS A 521 -149.51 -34.40 -34.00
C LYS A 521 -150.49 -35.31 -33.27
N GLU A 522 -151.74 -34.90 -33.09
CA GLU A 522 -152.79 -35.76 -32.52
C GLU A 522 -153.15 -36.91 -33.45
N LEU A 523 -153.43 -36.62 -34.72
CA LEU A 523 -153.67 -37.64 -35.75
C LEU A 523 -152.50 -38.61 -35.90
N GLN A 524 -151.26 -38.15 -35.76
CA GLN A 524 -150.09 -39.02 -35.86
C GLN A 524 -149.89 -39.90 -34.62
N ARG A 525 -150.31 -39.44 -33.43
CA ARG A 525 -150.35 -40.24 -32.20
C ARG A 525 -151.43 -41.32 -32.27
N GLU A 526 -152.60 -40.95 -32.77
CA GLU A 526 -153.72 -41.88 -32.98
C GLU A 526 -153.40 -42.91 -34.07
N LYS A 527 -152.78 -42.47 -35.18
CA LYS A 527 -152.25 -43.36 -36.23
C LYS A 527 -151.24 -44.37 -35.67
N HIS A 528 -150.27 -43.95 -34.87
CA HIS A 528 -149.33 -44.89 -34.24
C HIS A 528 -150.03 -45.85 -33.27
N GLY A 529 -151.04 -45.38 -32.53
CA GLY A 529 -151.87 -46.23 -31.67
C GLY A 529 -152.60 -47.30 -32.48
N LEU A 530 -153.26 -46.91 -33.56
CA LEU A 530 -153.96 -47.82 -34.48
C LEU A 530 -152.99 -48.75 -35.23
N GLU A 531 -151.82 -48.26 -35.65
CA GLU A 531 -150.78 -49.08 -36.28
C GLU A 531 -150.25 -50.13 -35.31
N ASN A 532 -150.04 -49.79 -34.05
CA ASN A 532 -149.62 -50.75 -33.02
C ASN A 532 -150.70 -51.81 -32.76
N SER A 533 -151.97 -51.40 -32.60
CA SER A 533 -153.09 -52.34 -32.49
C SER A 533 -153.25 -53.19 -33.75
N MET A 534 -153.00 -52.63 -34.94
CA MET A 534 -153.03 -53.37 -36.20
C MET A 534 -151.85 -54.33 -36.32
N THR A 535 -150.66 -54.00 -35.81
CA THR A 535 -149.53 -54.93 -35.75
C THR A 535 -149.77 -56.05 -34.74
N GLU A 536 -150.38 -55.75 -33.60
CA GLU A 536 -150.78 -56.75 -32.60
C GLU A 536 -151.85 -57.70 -33.17
N ILE A 537 -152.88 -57.14 -33.83
CA ILE A 537 -153.89 -57.93 -34.54
C ILE A 537 -153.27 -58.70 -35.71
N LYS A 538 -152.32 -58.13 -36.47
CA LYS A 538 -151.58 -58.85 -37.51
C LYS A 538 -150.72 -59.96 -36.95
N GLN A 539 -150.12 -59.79 -35.76
CA GLN A 539 -149.39 -60.85 -35.08
C GLN A 539 -150.33 -61.98 -34.68
N ASN A 540 -151.47 -61.65 -34.07
CA ASN A 540 -152.51 -62.62 -33.73
C ASN A 540 -153.09 -63.31 -34.98
N LEU A 541 -153.29 -62.57 -36.07
CA LEU A 541 -153.67 -63.11 -37.38
C LEU A 541 -152.61 -64.02 -37.93
N SER A 542 -151.32 -63.65 -37.90
CA SER A 542 -150.22 -64.49 -38.38
C SER A 542 -150.05 -65.76 -37.52
N GLN A 543 -150.38 -65.70 -36.23
CA GLN A 543 -150.38 -66.87 -35.35
C GLN A 543 -151.55 -67.82 -35.68
N LEU A 544 -152.75 -67.29 -35.94
CA LEU A 544 -153.88 -68.07 -36.47
C LEU A 544 -153.63 -68.55 -37.91
N GLU A 545 -152.97 -67.75 -38.74
CA GLU A 545 -152.65 -68.06 -40.12
C GLU A 545 -151.54 -69.11 -40.20
N SER A 546 -150.64 -69.16 -39.23
CA SER A 546 -149.71 -70.28 -39.03
C SER A 546 -150.47 -71.56 -38.65
N GLN A 547 -151.51 -71.49 -37.82
CA GLN A 547 -152.39 -72.64 -37.54
C GLN A 547 -153.17 -73.06 -38.80
N VAL A 548 -153.61 -72.12 -39.64
CA VAL A 548 -154.30 -72.40 -40.92
C VAL A 548 -153.34 -72.90 -41.99
N GLN A 549 -152.10 -72.40 -42.04
CA GLN A 549 -151.06 -72.85 -42.95
C GLN A 549 -150.60 -74.25 -42.55
N GLU A 550 -150.54 -74.57 -41.25
CA GLU A 550 -150.30 -75.93 -40.77
C GLU A 550 -151.39 -76.90 -41.25
N TYR A 551 -152.68 -76.53 -41.15
CA TYR A 551 -153.78 -77.33 -41.74
C TYR A 551 -153.74 -77.37 -43.30
N LYS A 552 -153.23 -76.32 -43.98
CA LYS A 552 -153.03 -76.30 -45.43
C LYS A 552 -151.81 -77.10 -45.89
N GLU A 553 -150.77 -77.22 -45.08
CA GLU A 553 -149.50 -77.89 -45.39
C GLU A 553 -149.58 -79.39 -45.08
N GLN A 554 -150.14 -79.76 -43.92
CA GLN A 554 -150.54 -81.14 -43.61
C GLN A 554 -151.39 -81.72 -44.77
N ARG A 555 -152.30 -80.90 -45.32
CA ARG A 555 -153.13 -81.29 -46.47
C ARG A 555 -152.40 -81.20 -47.82
N ARG A 556 -151.31 -80.45 -47.96
CA ARG A 556 -150.54 -80.36 -49.22
C ARG A 556 -149.79 -81.64 -49.55
N LEU A 557 -149.59 -82.55 -48.59
CA LEU A 557 -149.17 -83.92 -48.90
C LEU A 557 -150.17 -84.58 -49.87
N LEU A 558 -151.48 -84.40 -49.65
CA LEU A 558 -152.57 -84.85 -50.54
C LEU A 558 -152.80 -83.90 -51.74
N VAL A 559 -151.73 -83.28 -52.22
CA VAL A 559 -151.66 -82.43 -53.42
C VAL A 559 -150.33 -82.65 -54.14
N ALA A 560 -149.23 -82.76 -53.39
CA ALA A 560 -147.91 -83.16 -53.88
C ALA A 560 -147.82 -84.66 -54.19
N PHE A 561 -148.63 -85.49 -53.52
CA PHE A 561 -148.74 -86.92 -53.74
C PHE A 561 -150.18 -87.32 -54.14
N PRO A 562 -150.58 -87.18 -55.41
CA PRO A 562 -151.75 -87.89 -55.94
C PRO A 562 -151.51 -89.41 -55.87
N ASP A 563 -150.32 -89.83 -56.32
CA ASP A 563 -149.86 -91.21 -56.45
C ASP A 563 -149.47 -91.91 -55.13
N LEU A 564 -150.11 -91.51 -54.03
CA LEU A 564 -150.07 -92.21 -52.74
C LEU A 564 -151.47 -92.32 -52.11
N ASN A 565 -152.51 -91.94 -52.85
CA ASN A 565 -153.92 -92.03 -52.42
C ASN A 565 -154.57 -93.37 -52.80
N MET A 566 -153.98 -94.11 -53.75
CA MET A 566 -154.69 -94.85 -54.79
C MET A 566 -155.49 -93.85 -55.67
N PRO A 567 -155.06 -93.51 -56.90
CA PRO A 567 -153.93 -94.07 -57.67
C PRO A 567 -152.55 -94.00 -57.03
N SER A 568 -151.61 -94.75 -57.60
CA SER A 568 -150.20 -94.81 -57.22
C SER A 568 -149.38 -95.54 -58.30
N GLU A 569 -149.04 -94.85 -59.40
CA GLU A 569 -148.24 -95.41 -60.50
C GLU A 569 -146.74 -95.13 -60.29
N THR A 570 -146.38 -93.88 -59.97
CA THR A 570 -145.18 -93.38 -59.23
C THR A 570 -143.84 -92.97 -59.89
N PRO A 571 -143.19 -93.68 -60.84
CA PRO A 571 -141.76 -93.44 -61.13
C PRO A 571 -141.46 -92.21 -62.00
N CYS A 572 -140.28 -91.59 -61.80
CA CYS A 572 -139.78 -90.44 -62.59
C CYS A 572 -138.24 -90.47 -62.82
N GLU A 573 -137.62 -91.64 -62.67
CA GLU A 573 -136.25 -91.97 -63.11
C GLU A 573 -136.26 -92.04 -64.66
N SER A 574 -135.52 -91.26 -65.45
CA SER A 574 -134.10 -90.90 -65.39
C SER A 574 -133.23 -92.11 -65.07
N THR A 575 -132.63 -92.67 -66.11
CA THR A 575 -131.60 -93.72 -66.09
C THR A 575 -130.33 -93.33 -65.32
N GLY A 576 -130.31 -92.20 -64.59
CA GLY A 576 -129.20 -91.87 -63.71
C GLY A 576 -127.95 -91.38 -64.44
N ASP A 577 -128.08 -90.53 -65.46
CA ASP A 577 -126.95 -89.71 -65.91
C ASP A 577 -127.38 -88.32 -66.39
N VAL A 578 -127.05 -87.31 -65.58
CA VAL A 578 -127.36 -85.90 -65.83
C VAL A 578 -126.61 -85.35 -67.04
N VAL A 579 -125.52 -85.99 -67.47
CA VAL A 579 -124.81 -85.62 -68.71
C VAL A 579 -125.69 -85.92 -69.91
N GLN A 580 -126.15 -87.17 -70.07
CA GLN A 580 -126.77 -87.63 -71.31
C GLN A 580 -128.11 -86.96 -71.63
N ASP A 581 -128.93 -86.65 -70.63
CA ASP A 581 -130.22 -86.00 -70.88
C ASP A 581 -130.04 -84.52 -71.20
N MET A 582 -129.10 -83.82 -70.55
CA MET A 582 -128.74 -82.46 -70.93
C MET A 582 -128.01 -82.42 -72.29
N GLU A 583 -127.25 -83.47 -72.65
CA GLU A 583 -126.63 -83.64 -73.96
C GLU A 583 -127.67 -83.88 -75.07
N LYS A 584 -128.74 -84.65 -74.81
CA LYS A 584 -129.88 -84.76 -75.74
C LYS A 584 -130.65 -83.45 -75.89
N HIS A 585 -130.80 -82.69 -74.81
CA HIS A 585 -131.41 -81.36 -74.85
C HIS A 585 -130.54 -80.34 -75.62
N LEU A 586 -129.21 -80.40 -75.46
CA LEU A 586 -128.25 -79.63 -76.25
C LEU A 586 -128.19 -80.08 -77.72
N GLN A 587 -128.31 -81.39 -78.00
CA GLN A 587 -128.41 -81.91 -79.38
C GLN A 587 -129.70 -81.47 -80.06
N ALA A 588 -130.84 -81.45 -79.36
CA ALA A 588 -132.11 -80.99 -79.90
C ALA A 588 -132.10 -79.49 -80.19
N ASN A 589 -131.50 -78.69 -79.30
CA ASN A 589 -131.31 -77.26 -79.53
C ASN A 589 -130.30 -76.99 -80.67
N SER A 590 -129.21 -77.77 -80.76
CA SER A 590 -128.26 -77.71 -81.88
C SER A 590 -128.90 -78.10 -83.22
N LEU A 591 -129.76 -79.12 -83.25
CA LEU A 591 -130.44 -79.55 -84.48
C LEU A 591 -131.45 -78.48 -84.95
N ARG A 592 -132.16 -77.85 -84.03
CA ARG A 592 -133.12 -76.78 -84.34
C ARG A 592 -132.44 -75.50 -84.83
N ILE A 593 -131.31 -75.13 -84.22
CA ILE A 593 -130.45 -74.05 -84.71
C ILE A 593 -129.90 -74.42 -86.09
N SER A 594 -129.45 -75.67 -86.29
CA SER A 594 -128.93 -76.17 -87.57
C SER A 594 -129.96 -76.10 -88.69
N ILE A 595 -131.24 -76.42 -88.46
CA ILE A 595 -132.29 -76.31 -89.50
C ILE A 595 -132.61 -74.83 -89.82
N LEU A 596 -132.66 -73.97 -88.80
CA LEU A 596 -132.85 -72.53 -89.01
C LEU A 596 -131.65 -71.88 -89.70
N GLU A 597 -130.44 -72.36 -89.44
CA GLU A 597 -129.19 -72.00 -90.12
C GLU A 597 -129.09 -72.61 -91.52
N GLU A 598 -129.67 -73.77 -91.78
CA GLU A 598 -129.71 -74.46 -93.07
C GLU A 598 -130.68 -73.77 -94.03
N GLU A 599 -131.88 -73.40 -93.59
CA GLU A 599 -132.78 -72.58 -94.39
C GLU A 599 -132.22 -71.17 -94.61
N ASN A 600 -131.61 -70.58 -93.57
CA ASN A 600 -130.81 -69.36 -93.70
C ASN A 600 -129.72 -69.53 -94.77
N SER A 601 -128.95 -70.62 -94.71
CA SER A 601 -127.83 -70.86 -95.63
C SER A 601 -128.32 -71.17 -97.03
N ARG A 602 -129.52 -71.73 -97.19
CA ARG A 602 -130.19 -71.88 -98.48
C ARG A 602 -130.61 -70.51 -99.03
N LEU A 603 -131.24 -69.64 -98.22
CA LEU A 603 -131.58 -68.26 -98.57
C LEU A 603 -130.34 -67.39 -98.88
N ARG A 604 -129.26 -67.54 -98.11
CA ARG A 604 -127.95 -66.90 -98.35
C ARG A 604 -127.33 -67.41 -99.66
N SER A 605 -127.36 -68.73 -99.91
CA SER A 605 -126.67 -69.39 -101.02
C SER A 605 -127.26 -69.02 -102.38
N THR A 606 -128.58 -69.02 -102.56
CA THR A 606 -129.21 -68.61 -103.83
C THR A 606 -129.09 -67.11 -104.08
N LEU A 607 -129.21 -66.28 -103.03
CA LEU A 607 -129.01 -64.83 -103.12
C LEU A 607 -127.57 -64.48 -103.50
N THR A 608 -126.58 -65.21 -102.94
CA THR A 608 -125.15 -65.01 -103.26
C THR A 608 -124.82 -65.32 -104.72
N LYS A 609 -125.50 -66.30 -105.34
CA LYS A 609 -125.25 -66.73 -106.73
C LYS A 609 -125.71 -65.73 -107.81
N LEU A 610 -126.30 -64.60 -107.41
CA LEU A 610 -126.58 -63.44 -108.26
C LEU A 610 -125.43 -62.41 -108.27
N GLN A 611 -124.48 -62.47 -107.33
CA GLN A 611 -123.63 -61.34 -106.97
C GLN A 611 -122.35 -61.21 -107.83
N GLU A 612 -121.48 -62.21 -107.84
CA GLU A 612 -120.27 -62.23 -108.68
C GLU A 612 -120.54 -62.76 -110.10
N THR A 613 -121.47 -63.71 -110.23
CA THR A 613 -121.69 -64.52 -111.43
C THR A 613 -122.45 -63.80 -112.57
N THR A 614 -122.47 -62.47 -112.56
CA THR A 614 -123.07 -61.65 -113.63
C THR A 614 -122.71 -60.17 -113.46
N GLN A 615 -122.30 -59.38 -114.45
CA GLN A 615 -121.48 -59.62 -115.67
C GLN A 615 -121.95 -60.65 -116.71
N GLN A 616 -123.28 -60.79 -116.83
CA GLN A 616 -123.98 -61.37 -117.99
C GLN A 616 -125.43 -60.86 -118.02
N GLY A 617 -126.11 -60.90 -116.86
CA GLY A 617 -127.37 -60.19 -116.62
C GLY A 617 -127.23 -58.69 -116.30
N ALA A 618 -128.36 -58.06 -115.98
CA ALA A 618 -128.55 -56.63 -115.79
C ALA A 618 -129.07 -56.27 -114.39
N LEU A 619 -128.74 -55.03 -114.01
CA LEU A 619 -129.39 -54.15 -113.03
C LEU A 619 -129.04 -54.30 -111.54
N LYS A 620 -128.21 -53.34 -111.13
CA LYS A 620 -128.16 -52.66 -109.82
C LYS A 620 -127.95 -53.56 -108.59
N ILE A 621 -126.73 -54.11 -108.55
CA ILE A 621 -125.77 -54.12 -107.41
C ILE A 621 -126.21 -54.77 -106.08
N ILE A 622 -125.37 -55.66 -105.54
CA ILE A 622 -125.38 -56.02 -104.10
C ILE A 622 -123.99 -55.76 -103.45
N PRO A 623 -123.02 -56.68 -103.29
CA PRO A 623 -121.80 -56.40 -102.51
C PRO A 623 -120.59 -55.93 -103.33
N GLN A 624 -119.77 -55.07 -102.74
CA GLN A 624 -118.30 -55.06 -102.87
C GLN A 624 -117.69 -54.58 -101.53
N THR A 625 -116.56 -55.10 -101.05
CA THR A 625 -115.80 -56.30 -101.48
C THR A 625 -116.35 -57.58 -100.79
N LYS A 626 -115.57 -58.68 -100.82
CA LYS A 626 -115.63 -59.79 -99.84
C LYS A 626 -114.19 -60.04 -99.35
N LEU A 627 -113.57 -61.15 -99.80
CA LEU A 627 -112.12 -61.44 -99.84
C LEU A 627 -111.44 -61.95 -98.54
N TRP A 628 -110.98 -63.22 -98.57
CA TRP A 628 -109.93 -63.91 -97.77
C TRP A 628 -110.25 -63.98 -96.25
N SER A 629 -110.26 -65.09 -95.50
CA SER A 629 -109.64 -66.43 -95.53
C SER A 629 -110.40 -67.26 -94.47
N SER A 630 -110.72 -68.55 -94.69
CA SER A 630 -109.91 -69.73 -94.30
C SER A 630 -109.58 -69.76 -92.80
N SER A 631 -110.16 -70.68 -92.04
CA SER A 631 -109.58 -71.99 -91.69
C SER A 631 -108.41 -71.92 -90.70
N GLY A 632 -108.57 -72.63 -89.57
CA GLY A 632 -107.51 -72.92 -88.58
C GLY A 632 -108.08 -72.85 -87.16
N LEU A 633 -108.56 -73.96 -86.58
CA LEU A 633 -107.78 -74.92 -85.77
C LEU A 633 -107.34 -74.34 -84.41
N SER A 634 -108.12 -74.59 -83.36
CA SER A 634 -107.83 -75.57 -82.30
C SER A 634 -108.72 -75.35 -81.07
N GLU A 635 -109.17 -76.46 -80.48
CA GLU A 635 -109.44 -76.72 -79.05
C GLU A 635 -110.33 -75.74 -78.26
N ASP A 636 -111.48 -76.13 -77.70
CA ASP A 636 -111.76 -77.11 -76.63
C ASP A 636 -111.51 -76.54 -75.20
N GLY A 637 -112.48 -76.70 -74.29
CA GLY A 637 -112.37 -76.34 -72.85
C GLY A 637 -113.43 -75.41 -72.20
N SER A 638 -114.43 -76.02 -71.54
CA SER A 638 -114.95 -75.77 -70.16
C SER A 638 -114.89 -74.41 -69.40
N LYS A 639 -116.06 -74.04 -68.79
CA LYS A 639 -116.41 -73.56 -67.41
C LYS A 639 -115.82 -72.28 -66.72
N SER A 640 -116.74 -71.53 -66.03
CA SER A 640 -116.68 -70.69 -64.77
C SER A 640 -115.57 -69.61 -64.61
N ASP A 641 -115.61 -68.47 -63.86
CA ASP A 641 -116.18 -68.00 -62.56
C ASP A 641 -115.82 -66.48 -62.34
N GLY A 642 -116.13 -65.77 -61.21
CA GLY A 642 -115.45 -64.46 -60.86
C GLY A 642 -116.12 -63.39 -59.91
N SER A 643 -115.37 -62.43 -59.32
CA SER A 643 -115.87 -61.31 -58.43
C SER A 643 -114.85 -60.15 -58.04
N VAL A 644 -115.28 -59.15 -57.20
CA VAL A 644 -114.52 -58.05 -56.45
C VAL A 644 -114.05 -56.78 -57.23
N GLY A 645 -113.91 -55.52 -56.73
CA GLY A 645 -114.30 -54.79 -55.46
C GLY A 645 -113.19 -53.85 -54.83
N ARG A 646 -113.40 -52.52 -54.56
CA ARG A 646 -112.34 -51.58 -53.98
C ARG A 646 -112.73 -50.12 -53.51
N ASN A 647 -111.92 -49.51 -52.60
CA ASN A 647 -111.72 -48.06 -52.20
C ASN A 647 -112.91 -47.22 -51.62
N GLY A 648 -112.83 -45.98 -51.05
CA GLY A 648 -111.83 -44.89 -50.75
C GLY A 648 -112.48 -43.79 -49.84
N HIS A 649 -112.13 -42.49 -49.64
CA HIS A 649 -110.95 -41.54 -49.63
C HIS A 649 -111.50 -40.07 -49.48
N ASP A 650 -110.88 -38.91 -49.09
CA ASP A 650 -109.72 -38.36 -48.30
C ASP A 650 -109.80 -36.77 -48.37
N THR A 651 -109.05 -35.80 -47.76
CA THR A 651 -108.50 -35.46 -46.40
C THR A 651 -108.19 -33.90 -46.29
N ALA A 652 -107.77 -33.32 -45.13
CA ALA A 652 -107.49 -31.86 -44.90
C ALA A 652 -106.47 -31.61 -43.73
N GLY A 653 -105.95 -30.41 -43.31
CA GLY A 653 -106.12 -28.96 -43.61
C GLY A 653 -105.09 -28.04 -42.85
N MET A 654 -105.18 -26.68 -42.85
CA MET A 654 -104.11 -25.74 -42.34
C MET A 654 -104.56 -24.31 -41.85
N VAL A 655 -103.78 -23.57 -41.01
CA VAL A 655 -104.07 -22.17 -40.50
C VAL A 655 -102.84 -21.39 -39.88
N LYS A 656 -102.96 -20.03 -39.64
CA LYS A 656 -102.04 -19.04 -38.94
C LYS A 656 -100.85 -18.45 -39.76
N THR A 657 -100.12 -17.35 -39.41
CA THR A 657 -100.03 -16.40 -38.24
C THR A 657 -100.03 -14.89 -38.68
N THR A 658 -99.36 -13.80 -38.20
CA THR A 658 -98.17 -13.49 -37.33
C THR A 658 -98.42 -12.24 -36.40
N ARG A 659 -97.70 -11.08 -36.22
CA ARG A 659 -96.51 -10.38 -36.81
C ARG A 659 -96.00 -9.18 -35.91
N SER A 660 -94.68 -8.94 -35.77
CA SER A 660 -93.99 -7.71 -35.19
C SER A 660 -94.22 -7.38 -33.67
N LEU A 661 -93.62 -6.40 -32.96
CA LEU A 661 -92.69 -5.24 -33.19
C LEU A 661 -91.82 -4.93 -31.91
N SER A 662 -90.86 -3.96 -31.90
CA SER A 662 -89.85 -3.72 -30.80
C SER A 662 -89.41 -2.25 -30.56
N THR A 663 -88.81 -1.88 -29.39
CA THR A 663 -88.17 -0.56 -29.05
C THR A 663 -87.29 -0.59 -27.75
N ASN A 664 -86.23 0.25 -27.59
CA ASN A 664 -85.36 0.37 -26.37
C ASN A 664 -84.36 1.58 -26.32
N MET A 665 -84.21 2.32 -25.19
CA MET A 665 -82.95 2.89 -24.60
C MET A 665 -83.17 3.44 -23.16
N ARG A 666 -82.13 3.37 -22.30
CA ARG A 666 -82.02 3.90 -20.89
C ARG A 666 -81.00 5.06 -20.85
N PRO A 667 -80.93 5.93 -19.80
CA PRO A 667 -79.73 5.88 -18.92
C PRO A 667 -79.88 6.47 -17.48
N LYS A 668 -78.78 6.37 -16.70
CA LYS A 668 -78.41 7.12 -15.45
C LYS A 668 -79.17 6.75 -14.16
N SER A 669 -78.62 6.84 -12.94
CA SER A 669 -77.31 7.18 -12.35
C SER A 669 -77.40 7.00 -10.82
N ASN A 670 -76.24 7.00 -10.13
CA ASN A 670 -76.04 7.29 -8.69
C ASN A 670 -76.34 6.12 -7.73
N GLN A 671 -75.53 5.76 -6.74
CA GLN A 671 -74.72 6.56 -5.80
C GLN A 671 -73.54 5.72 -5.23
N ARG A 672 -72.49 6.44 -4.82
CA ARG A 672 -71.22 6.05 -4.15
C ARG A 672 -71.39 6.34 -2.62
N PRO A 673 -70.34 6.41 -1.75
CA PRO A 673 -68.93 5.91 -1.79
C PRO A 673 -68.44 5.22 -0.45
N TRP A 674 -67.11 5.13 -0.22
CA TRP A 674 -66.30 4.90 1.03
C TRP A 674 -66.11 3.44 1.51
N SER A 675 -64.92 2.86 1.78
CA SER A 675 -63.49 3.24 1.69
C SER A 675 -62.58 1.97 1.72
N GLU A 676 -61.31 2.11 1.27
CA GLU A 676 -60.12 1.24 1.07
C GLU A 676 -59.70 0.22 2.19
N PRO A 677 -58.65 -0.69 2.11
CA PRO A 677 -57.49 -0.74 1.18
C PRO A 677 -56.85 -2.11 0.71
N LYS A 678 -56.34 -2.09 -0.54
CA LYS A 678 -55.02 -2.53 -1.10
C LYS A 678 -54.39 -3.93 -0.87
N GLY A 679 -53.99 -4.51 -2.01
CA GLY A 679 -53.06 -5.65 -2.14
C GLY A 679 -51.64 -5.28 -2.60
N THR A 680 -50.75 -6.23 -2.29
CA THR A 680 -49.51 -6.77 -2.91
C THR A 680 -48.49 -5.89 -3.67
N THR A 681 -47.24 -6.06 -3.22
CA THR A 681 -45.86 -5.63 -3.60
C THR A 681 -45.28 -6.39 -4.84
N PRO A 682 -43.96 -6.39 -5.20
CA PRO A 682 -42.75 -5.72 -4.65
C PRO A 682 -41.70 -5.17 -5.65
N CYS A 683 -40.68 -4.50 -5.09
CA CYS A 683 -39.38 -4.16 -5.68
C CYS A 683 -38.24 -4.76 -4.81
N THR A 684 -37.11 -5.04 -5.47
CA THR A 684 -35.70 -5.17 -5.00
C THR A 684 -35.17 -6.39 -4.20
N GLU A 685 -34.13 -7.01 -4.79
CA GLU A 685 -32.92 -7.76 -4.33
C GLU A 685 -32.79 -8.23 -2.85
N GLN A 686 -32.13 -9.35 -2.51
CA GLN A 686 -30.70 -9.67 -2.76
C GLN A 686 -30.30 -11.04 -2.13
N ILE A 687 -29.14 -11.62 -2.55
CA ILE A 687 -28.22 -12.57 -1.86
C ILE A 687 -28.14 -14.07 -2.29
N LYS A 688 -26.88 -14.48 -2.57
CA LYS A 688 -26.16 -15.80 -2.51
C LYS A 688 -26.19 -16.80 -3.69
N GLU A 689 -24.99 -16.97 -4.30
CA GLU A 689 -24.15 -18.19 -4.49
C GLU A 689 -24.75 -19.62 -4.57
N PRO A 690 -24.02 -20.68 -5.04
CA PRO A 690 -22.71 -20.74 -5.73
C PRO A 690 -22.67 -21.76 -6.93
N VAL A 691 -21.47 -22.29 -7.29
CA VAL A 691 -21.15 -23.66 -7.82
C VAL A 691 -20.85 -23.85 -9.34
N THR A 692 -19.53 -24.04 -9.64
CA THR A 692 -18.83 -24.96 -10.60
C THR A 692 -19.21 -24.99 -12.10
N ASN A 693 -18.40 -25.32 -13.12
CA ASN A 693 -17.17 -26.10 -13.27
C ASN A 693 -16.46 -25.75 -14.61
N SER A 694 -15.17 -26.12 -14.69
CA SER A 694 -14.14 -25.95 -15.74
C SER A 694 -14.25 -26.90 -16.96
N PHE A 695 -13.35 -26.98 -17.97
CA PHE A 695 -12.08 -26.30 -18.35
C PHE A 695 -12.26 -25.66 -19.78
N HIS A 696 -11.48 -25.78 -20.88
CA HIS A 696 -10.17 -26.33 -21.33
C HIS A 696 -9.85 -25.67 -22.71
N SER A 697 -8.68 -25.59 -23.35
CA SER A 697 -7.27 -26.05 -23.24
C SER A 697 -6.41 -24.96 -23.95
N ARG A 698 -5.13 -24.66 -23.67
CA ARG A 698 -3.93 -25.52 -23.77
C ARG A 698 -2.69 -24.88 -23.09
N GLU A 699 -1.84 -25.79 -22.63
CA GLU A 699 -0.56 -25.77 -21.86
C GLU A 699 0.61 -24.98 -22.52
N THR A 700 1.69 -24.58 -21.83
CA THR A 700 2.75 -25.36 -21.11
C THR A 700 3.37 -24.56 -19.95
N SER A 701 3.35 -25.02 -18.67
CA SER A 701 4.26 -25.96 -17.96
C SER A 701 5.63 -25.38 -17.57
N ALA A 702 6.26 -25.57 -16.41
CA ALA A 702 5.95 -25.96 -15.02
C ALA A 702 7.30 -25.91 -14.25
N ILE A 703 7.26 -25.88 -12.92
CA ILE A 703 8.18 -26.49 -11.91
C ILE A 703 8.51 -25.56 -10.74
N GLY A 704 8.03 -25.94 -9.54
CA GLY A 704 8.90 -26.01 -8.36
C GLY A 704 8.85 -24.91 -7.30
N VAL A 705 7.79 -24.89 -6.49
CA VAL A 705 7.76 -24.78 -5.01
C VAL A 705 8.66 -23.74 -4.30
N TYR A 706 7.98 -22.90 -3.52
CA TYR A 706 8.42 -22.11 -2.37
C TYR A 706 9.62 -22.63 -1.55
N ALA A 707 10.62 -21.76 -1.43
CA ALA A 707 11.36 -21.38 -0.22
C ALA A 707 11.42 -22.34 0.99
N ARG A 708 12.65 -22.80 1.33
CA ARG A 708 13.29 -22.56 2.64
C ARG A 708 14.73 -23.08 2.74
N LEU A 709 15.53 -22.31 3.50
CA LEU A 709 16.76 -22.66 4.22
C LEU A 709 18.12 -22.80 3.47
N LYS A 710 19.03 -21.91 3.91
CA LYS A 710 20.43 -22.13 4.33
C LYS A 710 21.39 -22.98 3.45
N ARG A 711 22.42 -22.25 2.99
CA ARG A 711 23.86 -22.49 3.26
C ARG A 711 24.51 -23.73 2.63
N THR A 712 25.28 -23.49 1.56
CA THR A 712 26.66 -23.92 1.24
C THR A 712 26.89 -23.48 -0.23
N GLY A 713 27.90 -22.73 -0.64
CA GLY A 713 29.32 -22.74 -0.28
C GLY A 713 30.09 -23.43 -1.41
N ALA A 714 30.48 -22.71 -2.46
CA ALA A 714 31.65 -23.01 -3.31
C ALA A 714 31.82 -21.97 -4.45
N LEU A 715 32.91 -21.19 -4.36
CA LEU A 715 33.63 -20.54 -5.47
C LEU A 715 34.24 -21.59 -6.42
N PRO A 716 34.49 -21.31 -7.72
CA PRO A 716 35.63 -20.49 -8.18
C PRO A 716 35.26 -19.57 -9.37
N GLY A 717 35.99 -18.52 -9.78
CA GLY A 717 37.37 -18.12 -9.58
C GLY A 717 37.63 -16.74 -10.22
N MET A 718 38.90 -16.32 -10.15
CA MET A 718 39.44 -14.95 -10.13
C MET A 718 39.76 -14.28 -11.50
N LYS A 719 40.10 -12.98 -11.38
CA LYS A 719 40.93 -12.06 -12.24
C LYS A 719 40.15 -11.16 -13.21
N ALA A 720 40.41 -9.85 -13.37
CA ALA A 720 41.45 -8.90 -12.92
C ALA A 720 40.85 -7.46 -12.95
N ILE A 721 41.09 -6.56 -11.98
CA ILE A 721 42.11 -5.48 -11.96
C ILE A 721 42.53 -4.94 -13.35
N SER A 722 42.13 -3.71 -13.69
CA SER A 722 43.04 -2.54 -13.75
C SER A 722 42.41 -1.35 -14.49
N ASP A 723 42.40 -0.21 -13.78
CA ASP A 723 42.86 1.11 -14.22
C ASP A 723 42.21 1.92 -15.36
N SER A 724 42.12 3.22 -15.02
CA SER A 724 42.48 4.36 -15.87
C SER A 724 41.29 5.02 -16.61
N THR A 725 41.11 6.35 -16.73
CA THR A 725 41.77 7.57 -16.25
C THR A 725 40.98 8.73 -16.92
N ARG A 726 40.66 9.78 -16.15
CA ARG A 726 40.79 11.21 -16.52
C ARG A 726 40.27 11.67 -17.91
N LYS A 727 39.37 12.67 -17.91
CA LYS A 727 39.67 14.07 -18.31
C LYS A 727 38.39 14.86 -18.59
N ASN A 728 38.42 16.09 -18.06
CA ASN A 728 37.99 17.34 -18.68
C ASN A 728 36.61 17.43 -19.31
N TYR A 729 35.75 18.26 -18.71
CA TYR A 729 34.99 19.24 -19.48
C TYR A 729 35.03 20.61 -18.79
N ARG A 730 35.80 21.53 -19.39
CA ARG A 730 35.51 22.97 -19.40
C ARG A 730 34.61 23.20 -20.62
N LYS A 731 33.46 23.86 -20.46
CA LYS A 731 33.01 25.01 -21.28
C LYS A 731 31.54 25.39 -20.98
N LEU A 732 31.34 26.70 -20.75
CA LEU A 732 30.09 27.49 -20.71
C LEU A 732 29.09 27.04 -19.62
N HIS A 733 28.79 27.80 -18.57
CA HIS A 733 28.45 29.22 -18.47
C HIS A 733 28.86 29.78 -17.09
#